data_AF-I3ZE82-F1
#
_entry.id   AF-I3ZE82-F1
#
_cell.length_a   1.000
_cell.length_b   1.000
_cell.length_c   1.000
_cell.angle_alpha   90.00
_cell.angle_beta   90.00
_cell.angle_gamma   90.00
#
_symmetry.space_group_name_H-M   'P 1'
#
loop_
_entity.id
_entity.type
_entity.pdbx_description
1 polymer ?
#
loop_
_entity_poly.entity_id
_entity_poly.type
_entity_poly.pdbx_seq_one_letter_code
_entity_poly.pdbx_strand_id
1 'polypeptide(L)'
;MRILGRSPFAQFTRVGAHAPALLTLFGCTLSLLNANAWASTREASSNNVGTISEIASFNQRPSSPLTSLPAGSGSFTKGASASPDAQEPMLLAAQRRWRWRSTSQYSAVQVQTTSLPSGTVGKAYSAAISATGGSAPYTCTLATGSLNPGLSLSGCSVAGTPTSAVTSSFTLTVRDSRGTSAQSGALAVSVAAAQPANLSISAPSSATAGKAYTGVIGVSGGKAPYTCSITSGSLPAGLTLNNCTISGTPAKAGSSSVIVKASDSNSPAATSSATIPVVVNAAPVTNLTITSPVAATAGSNYTGTIGVSGGTAPYSCSLASGSLPAGLTLNGCNVTGTPTTAGTSKPSIKASDSRANSTTSAINVTVNQAPSTGSTVYPHINYTDLNVGSGSGGDNGNGVYVRIFGSHFGASKGNSTVALGGLLVTNCSLCSWSDTQIVAQLGGSATTGQIVVTANGLASNGVPFTVTPTTILFVSPNGSDSNSGTFASPFKTWRAAFNSVTSNDSKSPSQNTVIYLEPGTNVSADDGRGYRASISTDIGGSSPTNQLSIVGYPGGTVNVGSTSVDNGVKGWGKYITIANLSIQGRNSAIDAEAGNVRIINNSLSCPAPPSGLGGTACVLGETTNPAETWVFHGNNVHDTGGNVDKTYHAVYFSSNVNHADIGWNNVGQNFKGYCRGIMFHATVGANQYDLHIHDNVITNSYCDGIGLASVDPSKGTVEVYNNVVAHAALASNPYGVANEAGIAINSDPAGSTSGTVQVYNNTVVDAGAYKIGNQNGCFGVVFAGAGMQLTNNICSQPSTAQPYIESGSQNVSGSNNLWYGAGPAPAFDRAPVNSDPKFISSTNFALQPQSPAKSSGSTTKASPIDIIGVPRSETPTMGAYQ
;
A
#
# COMPACT_ATOMS: atom_id res chain seq x y z
N MET A 1 -36.45 -25.35 -28.97
CA MET A 1 -37.27 -26.60 -29.01
C MET A 1 -36.50 -27.63 -28.18
N ARG A 2 -37.05 -28.29 -27.14
CA ARG A 2 -38.04 -29.41 -27.14
C ARG A 2 -37.54 -30.57 -28.03
N ILE A 3 -37.47 -31.84 -27.61
CA ILE A 3 -38.28 -32.66 -26.64
C ILE A 3 -37.32 -33.59 -25.84
N LEU A 4 -37.22 -33.48 -24.50
CA LEU A 4 -37.82 -34.34 -23.42
C LEU A 4 -37.44 -35.84 -23.36
N GLY A 5 -37.08 -36.29 -22.14
CA GLY A 5 -37.03 -37.69 -21.70
C GLY A 5 -36.78 -37.80 -20.19
N ARG A 6 -37.60 -38.54 -19.43
CA ARG A 6 -37.51 -38.74 -17.96
C ARG A 6 -37.76 -40.22 -17.61
N SER A 7 -36.90 -40.81 -16.76
CA SER A 7 -37.16 -41.54 -15.47
C SER A 7 -38.35 -42.55 -15.34
N PRO A 8 -38.49 -43.35 -14.25
CA PRO A 8 -37.63 -43.57 -13.07
C PRO A 8 -37.52 -45.04 -12.52
N PHE A 9 -36.84 -45.18 -11.36
CA PHE A 9 -37.08 -46.12 -10.23
C PHE A 9 -37.03 -47.66 -10.32
N ALA A 10 -36.17 -48.25 -9.47
CA ALA A 10 -36.46 -49.42 -8.60
C ALA A 10 -35.51 -49.46 -7.37
N GLN A 11 -35.86 -50.16 -6.28
CA GLN A 11 -35.06 -50.36 -5.05
C GLN A 11 -34.89 -51.87 -4.77
N PHE A 12 -33.93 -52.31 -3.94
CA PHE A 12 -34.16 -53.34 -2.90
C PHE A 12 -33.08 -53.43 -1.78
N THR A 13 -33.55 -53.20 -0.55
CA THR A 13 -33.12 -53.60 0.82
C THR A 13 -31.83 -54.39 1.18
N ARG A 14 -31.18 -53.94 2.30
CA ARG A 14 -30.76 -54.69 3.54
C ARG A 14 -29.75 -55.88 3.48
N VAL A 15 -29.01 -56.29 4.53
CA VAL A 15 -28.57 -55.72 5.85
C VAL A 15 -27.35 -56.50 6.40
N GLY A 16 -26.44 -55.81 7.10
CA GLY A 16 -25.58 -56.31 8.20
C GLY A 16 -24.25 -57.03 7.86
N ALA A 17 -23.34 -57.30 8.82
CA ALA A 17 -23.00 -56.62 10.09
C ALA A 17 -21.77 -57.29 10.77
N HIS A 18 -20.91 -56.51 11.44
CA HIS A 18 -19.87 -56.89 12.43
C HIS A 18 -18.74 -57.92 12.09
N ALA A 19 -17.52 -57.40 11.84
CA ALA A 19 -16.31 -57.46 12.72
C ALA A 19 -15.75 -58.83 13.23
N PRO A 20 -14.58 -58.93 13.93
CA PRO A 20 -13.58 -57.91 14.33
C PRO A 20 -12.08 -58.32 14.12
N ALA A 21 -11.18 -57.50 14.69
CA ALA A 21 -9.76 -57.74 15.06
C ALA A 21 -8.69 -57.86 13.94
N LEU A 22 -7.48 -57.25 14.00
CA LEU A 22 -6.42 -57.06 15.03
C LEU A 22 -5.44 -58.22 15.21
N LEU A 23 -4.24 -58.11 14.61
CA LEU A 23 -2.96 -58.39 15.29
C LEU A 23 -1.75 -57.71 14.61
N THR A 24 -0.62 -57.66 15.32
CA THR A 24 0.65 -56.97 15.00
C THR A 24 1.77 -57.95 14.65
N LEU A 25 2.90 -57.49 14.05
CA LEU A 25 4.28 -57.53 14.61
C LEU A 25 5.43 -57.31 13.57
N PHE A 26 6.28 -56.32 13.86
CA PHE A 26 7.78 -56.25 13.83
C PHE A 26 8.69 -56.84 12.71
N GLY A 27 9.81 -56.11 12.46
CA GLY A 27 11.07 -56.58 11.84
C GLY A 27 11.53 -55.69 10.65
N CYS A 28 12.48 -54.74 10.72
CA CYS A 28 13.93 -54.83 11.00
C CYS A 28 14.68 -55.83 10.09
N THR A 29 15.84 -55.57 9.47
CA THR A 29 16.76 -54.41 9.28
C THR A 29 17.90 -54.88 8.35
N LEU A 30 18.60 -54.00 7.60
CA LEU A 30 20.07 -53.74 7.69
C LEU A 30 20.57 -52.87 6.50
N SER A 31 21.72 -52.21 6.68
CA SER A 31 22.41 -51.35 5.68
C SER A 31 23.74 -51.98 5.21
N LEU A 32 24.54 -51.22 4.42
CA LEU A 32 25.99 -51.34 4.06
C LEU A 32 26.22 -51.34 2.52
N LEU A 33 27.33 -50.84 1.91
CA LEU A 33 28.28 -49.75 2.26
C LEU A 33 29.26 -49.47 1.07
N ASN A 34 29.45 -48.20 0.65
CA ASN A 34 30.59 -47.65 -0.16
C ASN A 34 30.97 -48.36 -1.51
N ALA A 35 31.88 -47.92 -2.40
CA ALA A 35 32.81 -46.76 -2.48
C ALA A 35 33.10 -46.32 -3.95
N ASN A 36 33.71 -45.12 -4.11
CA ASN A 36 34.80 -44.66 -5.03
C ASN A 36 35.22 -45.46 -6.31
N ALA A 37 35.82 -44.88 -7.38
CA ALA A 37 35.93 -43.50 -7.91
C ALA A 37 36.76 -43.44 -9.24
N TRP A 38 36.41 -42.53 -10.15
CA TRP A 38 37.27 -41.80 -11.14
C TRP A 38 38.00 -42.48 -12.33
N ALA A 39 38.13 -41.69 -13.43
CA ALA A 39 39.05 -41.78 -14.60
C ALA A 39 38.91 -42.96 -15.62
N SER A 40 39.24 -42.84 -16.92
CA SER A 40 39.37 -41.68 -17.83
C SER A 40 39.51 -42.09 -19.34
N THR A 41 39.07 -41.21 -20.26
CA THR A 41 39.57 -40.96 -21.65
C THR A 41 39.56 -42.03 -22.78
N ARG A 42 38.88 -41.63 -23.89
CA ARG A 42 39.31 -41.61 -25.33
C ARG A 42 39.33 -42.88 -26.24
N GLU A 43 38.67 -42.70 -27.39
CA GLU A 43 39.13 -42.99 -28.79
C GLU A 43 39.19 -44.45 -29.32
N ALA A 44 38.98 -44.75 -30.62
CA ALA A 44 38.54 -43.97 -31.81
C ALA A 44 38.08 -44.89 -32.99
N SER A 45 37.83 -44.28 -34.17
CA SER A 45 37.73 -44.85 -35.54
C SER A 45 36.33 -45.30 -36.07
N SER A 46 35.98 -45.18 -37.38
CA SER A 46 36.41 -44.24 -38.46
C SER A 46 35.61 -44.44 -39.78
N ASN A 47 35.31 -43.34 -40.51
CA ASN A 47 35.42 -43.15 -41.99
C ASN A 47 34.65 -44.08 -43.00
N ASN A 48 34.22 -43.69 -44.22
CA ASN A 48 34.24 -42.42 -45.01
C ASN A 48 33.21 -42.43 -46.19
N VAL A 49 33.29 -41.41 -47.08
CA VAL A 49 32.74 -41.26 -48.46
C VAL A 49 31.32 -40.64 -48.56
N GLY A 50 31.06 -39.55 -49.34
CA GLY A 50 31.98 -38.59 -49.97
C GLY A 50 31.36 -37.64 -51.06
N THR A 51 31.61 -36.32 -50.93
CA THR A 51 31.69 -35.25 -51.98
C THR A 51 30.48 -34.89 -52.89
N ILE A 52 30.27 -33.68 -53.48
CA ILE A 52 30.70 -32.25 -53.30
C ILE A 52 29.74 -31.37 -54.16
N SER A 53 29.35 -30.16 -53.73
CA SER A 53 29.10 -28.97 -54.62
C SER A 53 28.96 -27.64 -53.82
N GLU A 54 29.13 -26.51 -54.51
CA GLU A 54 29.43 -25.14 -54.00
C GLU A 54 28.86 -24.09 -55.00
N ILE A 55 28.70 -22.75 -54.82
CA ILE A 55 28.91 -21.67 -53.81
C ILE A 55 28.11 -20.43 -54.34
N ALA A 56 27.78 -19.28 -53.70
CA ALA A 56 27.74 -18.71 -52.34
C ALA A 56 26.90 -17.38 -52.39
N SER A 57 26.55 -16.75 -51.25
CA SER A 57 26.14 -15.31 -51.16
C SER A 57 26.16 -14.75 -49.72
N PHE A 58 26.09 -13.42 -49.54
CA PHE A 58 26.48 -12.71 -48.30
C PHE A 58 25.60 -11.44 -47.99
N ASN A 59 25.80 -10.84 -46.80
CA ASN A 59 25.40 -9.48 -46.31
C ASN A 59 24.03 -9.16 -45.64
N GLN A 60 24.12 -8.90 -44.32
CA GLN A 60 23.72 -7.68 -43.55
C GLN A 60 22.28 -7.07 -43.58
N ARG A 61 21.64 -6.97 -42.40
CA ARG A 61 21.50 -5.75 -41.52
C ARG A 61 20.53 -6.01 -40.34
N PRO A 62 20.44 -5.11 -39.33
CA PRO A 62 19.23 -4.26 -39.24
C PRO A 62 19.53 -2.78 -38.85
N SER A 63 18.48 -1.97 -38.63
CA SER A 63 18.53 -0.49 -38.50
C SER A 63 17.48 0.09 -37.55
N SER A 64 17.69 1.33 -37.09
CA SER A 64 16.77 2.14 -36.28
C SER A 64 15.75 2.97 -37.11
N PRO A 65 14.62 3.42 -36.52
CA PRO A 65 13.70 4.40 -37.10
C PRO A 65 13.66 5.77 -36.36
N LEU A 66 12.93 6.74 -36.92
CA LEU A 66 12.80 8.14 -36.46
C LEU A 66 11.33 8.58 -36.25
N THR A 67 11.12 9.72 -35.61
CA THR A 67 9.82 10.38 -35.33
C THR A 67 9.48 11.50 -36.34
N SER A 68 8.21 11.91 -36.45
CA SER A 68 7.77 13.06 -37.27
C SER A 68 6.38 13.63 -36.90
N LEU A 69 5.95 14.71 -37.60
CA LEU A 69 4.70 15.50 -37.47
C LEU A 69 4.68 16.55 -36.32
N PRO A 70 3.94 17.68 -36.41
CA PRO A 70 2.84 18.01 -37.34
C PRO A 70 3.17 19.05 -38.45
N ALA A 71 2.15 19.74 -38.99
CA ALA A 71 2.13 20.32 -40.35
C ALA A 71 2.20 21.88 -40.46
N GLY A 72 2.51 22.37 -41.67
CA GLY A 72 2.47 23.78 -42.09
C GLY A 72 2.60 23.92 -43.62
N SER A 73 2.09 25.01 -44.22
CA SER A 73 1.88 25.17 -45.69
C SER A 73 2.87 26.12 -46.39
N GLY A 74 3.29 25.86 -47.65
CA GLY A 74 4.16 26.81 -48.39
C GLY A 74 4.69 26.48 -49.81
N SER A 75 3.80 26.30 -50.81
CA SER A 75 3.93 26.71 -52.24
C SER A 75 5.30 26.93 -52.96
N PHE A 76 5.54 26.18 -54.07
CA PHE A 76 6.27 26.54 -55.34
C PHE A 76 7.82 26.77 -55.28
N THR A 77 8.68 26.55 -56.30
CA THR A 77 8.55 25.98 -57.68
C THR A 77 9.86 25.36 -58.26
N LYS A 78 9.74 24.15 -58.85
CA LYS A 78 10.16 23.68 -60.21
C LYS A 78 11.48 24.14 -60.91
N GLY A 79 12.30 23.16 -61.36
CA GLY A 79 13.29 23.26 -62.46
C GLY A 79 14.44 22.22 -62.35
N ALA A 80 14.36 21.00 -62.91
CA ALA A 80 14.62 20.57 -64.30
C ALA A 80 16.13 20.52 -64.68
N SER A 81 16.77 19.33 -64.73
CA SER A 81 16.99 18.44 -65.93
C SER A 81 18.31 18.71 -66.68
N ALA A 82 19.05 17.79 -67.32
CA ALA A 82 18.83 16.38 -67.71
C ALA A 82 20.16 15.56 -67.81
N SER A 83 20.12 14.37 -68.44
CA SER A 83 21.20 13.36 -68.73
C SER A 83 21.06 12.89 -70.21
N PRO A 84 21.71 11.84 -70.79
CA PRO A 84 22.96 11.09 -70.50
C PRO A 84 24.00 11.31 -71.65
N ASP A 85 24.67 10.41 -72.41
CA ASP A 85 24.82 8.93 -72.52
C ASP A 85 26.02 8.51 -73.43
N ALA A 86 26.30 7.19 -73.53
CA ALA A 86 26.94 6.41 -74.63
C ALA A 86 28.45 6.60 -75.00
N GLN A 87 29.21 5.62 -75.54
CA GLN A 87 29.15 4.13 -75.64
C GLN A 87 30.56 3.54 -75.98
N GLU A 88 30.78 2.22 -75.88
CA GLU A 88 32.01 1.48 -76.30
C GLU A 88 31.87 0.86 -77.74
N PRO A 89 32.63 -0.15 -78.27
CA PRO A 89 33.87 -0.87 -77.83
C PRO A 89 34.95 -1.25 -78.90
N MET A 90 36.08 -1.84 -78.44
CA MET A 90 37.00 -2.88 -79.04
C MET A 90 37.41 -2.81 -80.55
N LEU A 91 38.67 -3.04 -80.99
CA LEU A 91 39.45 -4.30 -80.92
C LEU A 91 40.89 -4.15 -81.53
N LEU A 92 41.68 -5.23 -81.55
CA LEU A 92 43.08 -5.38 -81.98
C LEU A 92 43.36 -5.19 -83.49
N ALA A 93 44.53 -4.63 -83.83
CA ALA A 93 45.54 -5.24 -84.73
C ALA A 93 46.88 -4.46 -84.67
N ALA A 94 47.99 -5.05 -85.12
CA ALA A 94 49.32 -4.41 -85.08
C ALA A 94 50.08 -4.57 -86.40
N GLN A 95 50.94 -3.60 -86.76
CA GLN A 95 52.37 -3.87 -87.07
C GLN A 95 53.25 -2.61 -87.27
N ARG A 96 54.47 -2.69 -86.70
CA ARG A 96 55.77 -2.15 -87.17
C ARG A 96 55.79 -0.73 -87.80
N ARG A 97 56.05 0.31 -87.00
CA ARG A 97 57.39 0.88 -86.72
C ARG A 97 58.15 1.50 -87.92
N TRP A 98 58.23 2.82 -87.94
CA TRP A 98 59.43 3.57 -88.36
C TRP A 98 60.02 4.31 -87.15
N ARG A 99 61.35 4.49 -87.10
CA ARG A 99 62.06 5.17 -85.99
C ARG A 99 62.53 6.55 -86.40
N TRP A 100 61.96 7.59 -85.80
CA TRP A 100 62.63 8.90 -85.69
C TRP A 100 63.41 8.98 -84.37
N ARG A 101 64.68 9.38 -84.41
CA ARG A 101 65.46 9.68 -83.20
C ARG A 101 65.07 11.08 -82.69
N SER A 102 64.03 11.15 -81.87
CA SER A 102 63.84 12.32 -81.01
C SER A 102 64.94 12.35 -79.96
N THR A 103 65.86 13.31 -80.05
CA THR A 103 66.66 13.74 -78.91
C THR A 103 65.78 14.57 -77.99
N SER A 104 65.01 13.89 -77.13
CA SER A 104 64.32 14.53 -76.03
C SER A 104 65.33 15.24 -75.13
N GLN A 105 65.42 16.56 -75.23
CA GLN A 105 65.99 17.35 -74.15
C GLN A 105 65.00 17.31 -72.99
N TYR A 106 65.44 16.72 -71.88
CA TYR A 106 64.70 16.75 -70.63
C TYR A 106 65.02 18.08 -69.95
N SER A 107 63.99 18.80 -69.49
CA SER A 107 64.17 19.99 -68.64
C SER A 107 65.10 19.66 -67.46
N ALA A 108 65.92 20.60 -67.01
CA ALA A 108 66.78 20.37 -65.86
C ALA A 108 65.97 19.93 -64.62
N VAL A 109 66.56 19.07 -63.77
CA VAL A 109 65.96 18.69 -62.49
C VAL A 109 65.75 19.96 -61.65
N GLN A 110 64.60 20.06 -60.99
CA GLN A 110 64.23 21.15 -60.08
C GLN A 110 63.52 20.55 -58.86
N VAL A 111 63.84 21.02 -57.65
CA VAL A 111 63.17 20.62 -56.41
C VAL A 111 62.01 21.58 -56.16
N GLN A 112 60.79 21.06 -56.05
CA GLN A 112 59.57 21.85 -55.87
C GLN A 112 59.20 22.05 -54.39
N THR A 113 59.68 21.19 -53.49
CA THR A 113 59.49 21.36 -52.04
C THR A 113 60.30 22.55 -51.54
N THR A 114 59.60 23.60 -51.09
CA THR A 114 60.19 24.83 -50.50
C THR A 114 60.11 24.88 -48.98
N SER A 115 59.26 24.07 -48.36
CA SER A 115 59.08 23.95 -46.91
C SER A 115 58.56 22.56 -46.54
N LEU A 116 58.65 22.19 -45.27
CA LEU A 116 58.11 20.93 -44.73
C LEU A 116 57.20 21.20 -43.52
N PRO A 117 56.21 20.33 -43.22
CA PRO A 117 55.39 20.45 -42.03
C PRO A 117 56.21 20.36 -40.73
N SER A 118 55.69 20.94 -39.65
CA SER A 118 56.22 20.74 -38.30
C SER A 118 55.91 19.34 -37.75
N GLY A 119 56.78 18.84 -36.88
CA GLY A 119 56.62 17.59 -36.16
C GLY A 119 56.31 17.81 -34.67
N THR A 120 56.07 16.72 -33.95
CA THR A 120 55.94 16.71 -32.48
C THR A 120 56.63 15.50 -31.90
N VAL A 121 57.37 15.67 -30.80
CA VAL A 121 58.10 14.58 -30.14
C VAL A 121 57.17 13.40 -29.84
N GLY A 122 57.60 12.18 -30.20
CA GLY A 122 56.84 10.96 -29.95
C GLY A 122 55.60 10.75 -30.84
N LYS A 123 55.40 11.56 -31.89
CA LYS A 123 54.38 11.33 -32.93
C LYS A 123 55.04 10.97 -34.26
N ALA A 124 54.47 9.99 -34.96
CA ALA A 124 54.95 9.61 -36.28
C ALA A 124 54.85 10.78 -37.27
N TYR A 125 55.90 10.96 -38.08
CA TYR A 125 56.06 12.03 -39.06
C TYR A 125 56.43 11.44 -40.42
N SER A 126 55.91 12.03 -41.49
CA SER A 126 56.25 11.68 -42.87
C SER A 126 55.96 12.87 -43.80
N ALA A 127 56.92 13.29 -44.61
CA ALA A 127 56.76 14.37 -45.58
C ALA A 127 57.60 14.11 -46.84
N ALA A 128 56.95 14.14 -48.01
CA ALA A 128 57.56 13.84 -49.30
C ALA A 128 58.33 15.03 -49.90
N ILE A 129 59.38 14.72 -50.66
CA ILE A 129 60.18 15.67 -51.43
C ILE A 129 59.80 15.54 -52.91
N SER A 130 59.23 16.61 -53.47
CA SER A 130 58.77 16.65 -54.86
C SER A 130 59.82 17.27 -55.78
N ALA A 131 60.04 16.64 -56.94
CA ALA A 131 60.96 17.11 -57.96
C ALA A 131 60.42 16.91 -59.38
N THR A 132 60.87 17.76 -60.31
CA THR A 132 60.39 17.83 -61.69
C THR A 132 61.56 18.06 -62.65
N GLY A 133 61.49 17.54 -63.88
CA GLY A 133 62.59 17.60 -64.85
C GLY A 133 63.61 16.47 -64.65
N GLY A 134 64.43 16.21 -65.67
CA GLY A 134 65.25 15.01 -65.78
C GLY A 134 64.42 13.75 -66.11
N SER A 135 64.93 12.58 -65.75
CA SER A 135 64.25 11.29 -65.85
C SER A 135 64.09 10.63 -64.48
N ALA A 136 62.87 10.23 -64.15
CA ALA A 136 62.59 9.38 -62.99
C ALA A 136 63.27 8.00 -63.11
N PRO A 137 63.43 7.23 -62.01
CA PRO A 137 63.20 7.64 -60.62
C PRO A 137 64.19 8.71 -60.15
N TYR A 138 63.78 9.51 -59.17
CA TYR A 138 64.67 10.42 -58.46
C TYR A 138 65.28 9.73 -57.23
N THR A 139 66.50 10.10 -56.92
CA THR A 139 67.21 9.74 -55.69
C THR A 139 67.49 11.00 -54.90
N CYS A 140 67.12 11.02 -53.62
CA CYS A 140 67.37 12.15 -52.73
C CYS A 140 68.45 11.76 -51.71
N THR A 141 69.45 12.60 -51.54
CA THR A 141 70.50 12.46 -50.51
C THR A 141 70.67 13.76 -49.75
N LEU A 142 71.06 13.70 -48.48
CA LEU A 142 71.39 14.89 -47.70
C LEU A 142 72.66 15.53 -48.30
N ALA A 143 72.62 16.83 -48.57
CA ALA A 143 73.75 17.59 -49.08
C ALA A 143 74.50 18.32 -47.96
N THR A 144 73.77 19.06 -47.12
CA THR A 144 74.29 19.66 -45.89
C THR A 144 73.25 19.63 -44.76
N GLY A 145 73.70 19.84 -43.52
CA GLY A 145 72.85 19.86 -42.33
C GLY A 145 72.59 18.47 -41.75
N SER A 146 71.50 18.34 -40.99
CA SER A 146 71.05 17.07 -40.41
C SER A 146 69.54 17.06 -40.23
N LEU A 147 68.95 15.87 -40.10
CA LEU A 147 67.57 15.69 -39.68
C LEU A 147 67.46 15.69 -38.15
N ASN A 148 66.27 15.98 -37.63
CA ASN A 148 65.99 15.91 -36.19
C ASN A 148 66.20 14.47 -35.69
N PRO A 149 66.73 14.24 -34.47
CA PRO A 149 66.89 12.91 -33.90
C PRO A 149 65.58 12.10 -33.98
N GLY A 150 65.64 10.89 -34.54
CA GLY A 150 64.48 10.03 -34.77
C GLY A 150 63.78 10.19 -36.14
N LEU A 151 64.22 11.12 -37.00
CA LEU A 151 63.83 11.21 -38.41
C LEU A 151 64.96 10.72 -39.33
N SER A 152 64.59 10.15 -40.47
CA SER A 152 65.51 9.70 -41.52
C SER A 152 64.99 10.07 -42.91
N LEU A 153 65.89 10.07 -43.91
CA LEU A 153 65.55 10.24 -45.32
C LEU A 153 65.44 8.85 -45.96
N SER A 154 64.23 8.46 -46.35
CA SER A 154 63.94 7.17 -46.99
C SER A 154 63.46 7.40 -48.41
N GLY A 155 64.36 7.22 -49.39
CA GLY A 155 64.14 7.68 -50.75
C GLY A 155 63.96 9.21 -50.77
N CYS A 156 62.93 9.71 -51.45
CA CYS A 156 62.56 11.13 -51.45
C CYS A 156 61.43 11.43 -50.44
N SER A 157 61.53 10.91 -49.20
CA SER A 157 60.63 11.26 -48.10
C SER A 157 61.39 11.33 -46.78
N VAL A 158 61.10 12.36 -45.97
CA VAL A 158 61.60 12.50 -44.59
C VAL A 158 60.56 11.91 -43.66
N ALA A 159 60.91 10.83 -42.95
CA ALA A 159 59.98 10.08 -42.11
C ALA A 159 60.62 9.57 -40.82
N GLY A 160 59.80 9.22 -39.83
CA GLY A 160 60.24 8.64 -38.56
C GLY A 160 59.36 9.06 -37.39
N THR A 161 59.92 9.06 -36.18
CA THR A 161 59.28 9.59 -34.97
C THR A 161 60.34 10.42 -34.22
N PRO A 162 60.24 11.75 -34.20
CA PRO A 162 61.29 12.57 -33.65
C PRO A 162 61.33 12.45 -32.12
N THR A 163 62.53 12.38 -31.56
CA THR A 163 62.76 12.12 -30.13
C THR A 163 63.14 13.37 -29.33
N SER A 164 63.49 14.47 -29.99
CA SER A 164 63.88 15.75 -29.36
C SER A 164 63.15 16.94 -29.97
N ALA A 165 62.74 17.89 -29.13
CA ALA A 165 62.11 19.13 -29.55
C ALA A 165 63.18 20.13 -30.02
N VAL A 166 63.37 20.23 -31.34
CA VAL A 166 64.39 21.05 -31.99
C VAL A 166 63.96 21.37 -33.41
N THR A 167 64.46 22.47 -34.00
CA THR A 167 64.36 22.73 -35.43
C THR A 167 65.69 22.37 -36.10
N SER A 168 65.66 21.45 -37.06
CA SER A 168 66.83 21.02 -37.82
C SER A 168 66.69 21.44 -39.27
N SER A 169 67.69 22.16 -39.78
CA SER A 169 67.76 22.64 -41.16
C SER A 169 68.78 21.85 -41.99
N PHE A 170 68.44 21.55 -43.24
CA PHE A 170 69.23 20.76 -44.16
C PHE A 170 68.96 21.13 -45.63
N THR A 171 69.83 20.70 -46.52
CA THR A 171 69.62 20.75 -47.97
C THR A 171 69.71 19.35 -48.56
N LEU A 172 69.05 19.12 -49.70
CA LEU A 172 69.01 17.84 -50.39
C LEU A 172 69.60 17.96 -51.79
N THR A 173 70.46 17.01 -52.16
CA THR A 173 70.74 16.73 -53.58
C THR A 173 69.63 15.82 -54.09
N VAL A 174 68.91 16.24 -55.12
CA VAL A 174 67.96 15.39 -55.85
C VAL A 174 68.55 15.07 -57.22
N ARG A 175 68.79 13.79 -57.47
CA ARG A 175 69.47 13.28 -58.66
C ARG A 175 68.59 12.34 -59.47
N ASP A 176 68.52 12.56 -60.76
CA ASP A 176 67.73 11.79 -61.72
C ASP A 176 68.42 10.48 -62.14
N SER A 177 67.69 9.60 -62.83
CA SER A 177 68.18 8.28 -63.26
C SER A 177 69.26 8.32 -64.33
N ARG A 178 69.59 9.51 -64.88
CA ARG A 178 70.71 9.75 -65.81
C ARG A 178 71.90 10.40 -65.13
N GLY A 179 71.79 10.71 -63.85
CA GLY A 179 72.85 11.27 -63.02
C GLY A 179 72.88 12.81 -62.94
N THR A 180 71.91 13.50 -63.54
CA THR A 180 71.69 14.95 -63.44
C THR A 180 71.18 15.30 -62.05
N SER A 181 71.68 16.36 -61.42
CA SER A 181 71.31 16.72 -60.04
C SER A 181 70.97 18.19 -59.86
N ALA A 182 70.01 18.46 -58.98
CA ALA A 182 69.72 19.78 -58.43
C ALA A 182 69.84 19.77 -56.90
N GLN A 183 70.15 20.93 -56.32
CA GLN A 183 70.06 21.15 -54.88
C GLN A 183 68.69 21.73 -54.53
N SER A 184 68.16 21.38 -53.35
CA SER A 184 67.03 22.10 -52.76
C SER A 184 67.46 23.47 -52.22
N GLY A 185 66.49 24.35 -51.99
CA GLY A 185 66.68 25.42 -51.01
C GLY A 185 66.89 24.86 -49.59
N ALA A 186 67.16 25.73 -48.61
CA ALA A 186 67.22 25.32 -47.21
C ALA A 186 65.85 24.85 -46.73
N LEU A 187 65.74 23.56 -46.43
CA LEU A 187 64.56 22.95 -45.80
C LEU A 187 64.79 22.87 -44.30
N ALA A 188 63.71 22.88 -43.52
CA ALA A 188 63.77 22.63 -42.09
C ALA A 188 62.52 21.87 -41.62
N VAL A 189 62.71 21.02 -40.60
CA VAL A 189 61.59 20.44 -39.84
C VAL A 189 61.68 20.96 -38.41
N SER A 190 60.66 21.69 -37.99
CA SER A 190 60.50 22.20 -36.63
C SER A 190 59.73 21.17 -35.80
N VAL A 191 60.36 20.58 -34.78
CA VAL A 191 59.72 19.61 -33.89
C VAL A 191 59.40 20.29 -32.56
N ALA A 192 58.10 20.40 -32.25
CA ALA A 192 57.62 20.86 -30.96
C ALA A 192 57.68 19.74 -29.89
N ALA A 193 57.82 20.12 -28.62
CA ALA A 193 57.62 19.20 -27.50
C ALA A 193 56.15 18.76 -27.42
N ALA A 194 55.91 17.51 -27.00
CA ALA A 194 54.56 17.04 -26.72
C ALA A 194 53.99 17.79 -25.50
N GLN A 195 52.80 18.37 -25.65
CA GLN A 195 52.11 19.04 -24.54
C GLN A 195 51.53 18.00 -23.57
N PRO A 196 51.61 18.20 -22.24
CA PRO A 196 50.94 17.35 -21.27
C PRO A 196 49.42 17.36 -21.45
N ALA A 197 48.76 16.23 -21.18
CA ALA A 197 47.31 16.18 -21.13
C ALA A 197 46.82 16.95 -19.89
N ASN A 198 45.90 17.90 -20.06
CA ASN A 198 45.39 18.69 -18.95
C ASN A 198 44.56 17.80 -17.98
N LEU A 199 44.72 18.01 -16.67
CA LEU A 199 43.92 17.32 -15.66
C LEU A 199 42.73 18.19 -15.24
N SER A 200 41.54 17.60 -15.26
CA SER A 200 40.34 18.16 -14.65
C SER A 200 40.26 17.74 -13.19
N ILE A 201 39.78 18.64 -12.32
CA ILE A 201 39.65 18.44 -10.88
C ILE A 201 38.22 18.84 -10.47
N SER A 202 37.51 17.98 -9.75
CA SER A 202 36.15 18.25 -9.25
C SER A 202 36.02 18.06 -7.74
N ALA A 203 35.06 18.77 -7.15
CA ALA A 203 34.76 18.72 -5.73
C ALA A 203 34.17 17.35 -5.31
N PRO A 204 34.45 16.87 -4.08
CA PRO A 204 33.76 15.72 -3.51
C PRO A 204 32.30 16.06 -3.15
N SER A 205 31.51 15.05 -2.82
CA SER A 205 30.18 15.23 -2.23
C SER A 205 30.24 15.95 -0.86
N SER A 206 29.17 16.67 -0.50
CA SER A 206 29.09 17.40 0.77
C SER A 206 29.07 16.47 2.00
N ALA A 207 29.80 16.84 3.04
CA ALA A 207 29.74 16.22 4.36
C ALA A 207 28.54 16.72 5.19
N THR A 208 28.34 16.12 6.37
CA THR A 208 27.36 16.58 7.37
C THR A 208 28.05 16.70 8.73
N ALA A 209 27.80 17.80 9.45
CA ALA A 209 28.40 18.05 10.76
C ALA A 209 28.08 16.92 11.76
N GLY A 210 29.08 16.49 12.54
CA GLY A 210 28.92 15.43 13.54
C GLY A 210 28.71 14.01 12.97
N LYS A 211 28.94 13.78 11.68
CA LYS A 211 28.96 12.45 11.06
C LYS A 211 30.33 12.13 10.48
N ALA A 212 30.73 10.86 10.57
CA ALA A 212 31.91 10.37 9.87
C ALA A 212 31.72 10.53 8.36
N TYR A 213 32.76 11.00 7.67
CA TYR A 213 32.74 11.36 6.26
C TYR A 213 33.99 10.85 5.56
N THR A 214 33.80 10.37 4.33
CA THR A 214 34.85 10.03 3.37
C THR A 214 34.36 10.48 1.99
N GLY A 215 35.07 11.42 1.37
CA GLY A 215 34.79 11.92 0.02
C GLY A 215 36.06 11.96 -0.83
N VAL A 216 35.93 11.73 -2.13
CA VAL A 216 37.08 11.67 -3.06
C VAL A 216 37.05 12.89 -3.98
N ILE A 217 38.17 13.58 -4.09
CA ILE A 217 38.40 14.64 -5.07
C ILE A 217 38.48 13.96 -6.44
N GLY A 218 37.57 14.31 -7.35
CA GLY A 218 37.57 13.74 -8.69
C GLY A 218 38.76 14.29 -9.48
N VAL A 219 39.55 13.41 -10.09
CA VAL A 219 40.63 13.78 -11.01
C VAL A 219 40.48 12.96 -12.30
N SER A 220 40.56 13.62 -13.46
CA SER A 220 40.45 12.96 -14.77
C SER A 220 41.32 13.63 -15.83
N GLY A 221 41.64 12.90 -16.90
CA GLY A 221 42.74 13.24 -17.81
C GLY A 221 44.07 12.67 -17.32
N GLY A 222 45.11 12.71 -18.17
CA GLY A 222 46.43 12.16 -17.82
C GLY A 222 46.44 10.64 -17.62
N LYS A 223 47.36 10.16 -16.77
CA LYS A 223 47.56 8.74 -16.44
C LYS A 223 47.52 8.49 -14.93
N ALA A 224 46.54 7.71 -14.47
CA ALA A 224 46.46 7.24 -13.09
C ALA A 224 47.64 6.30 -12.71
N PRO A 225 48.06 6.24 -11.42
CA PRO A 225 47.44 6.86 -10.25
C PRO A 225 47.64 8.39 -10.18
N TYR A 226 46.68 9.07 -9.54
CA TYR A 226 46.78 10.50 -9.26
C TYR A 226 47.23 10.75 -7.82
N THR A 227 47.95 11.85 -7.63
CA THR A 227 48.26 12.41 -6.32
C THR A 227 47.67 13.80 -6.17
N CYS A 228 47.15 14.12 -4.98
CA CYS A 228 46.53 15.41 -4.68
C CYS A 228 47.16 16.05 -3.44
N SER A 229 47.19 17.38 -3.43
CA SER A 229 47.71 18.19 -2.32
C SER A 229 46.95 19.52 -2.24
N ILE A 230 46.74 20.04 -1.04
CA ILE A 230 46.20 21.40 -0.85
C ILE A 230 47.37 22.38 -0.89
N THR A 231 47.31 23.35 -1.80
CA THR A 231 48.34 24.40 -1.96
C THR A 231 47.92 25.74 -1.37
N SER A 232 46.62 25.95 -1.11
CA SER A 232 46.11 27.11 -0.38
C SER A 232 44.70 26.83 0.20
N GLY A 233 44.35 27.56 1.26
CA GLY A 233 43.14 27.34 2.05
C GLY A 233 43.29 26.23 3.09
N SER A 234 42.23 25.97 3.86
CA SER A 234 42.17 24.94 4.90
C SER A 234 40.87 24.15 4.79
N LEU A 235 40.91 22.86 5.16
CA LEU A 235 39.70 22.04 5.28
C LEU A 235 38.85 22.46 6.49
N PRO A 236 37.52 22.20 6.47
CA PRO A 236 36.66 22.33 7.64
C PRO A 236 37.20 21.54 8.84
N ALA A 237 37.14 22.14 10.04
CA ALA A 237 37.71 21.56 11.25
C ALA A 237 37.13 20.16 11.55
N GLY A 238 38.01 19.16 11.64
CA GLY A 238 37.67 17.74 11.77
C GLY A 238 37.78 16.92 10.49
N LEU A 239 38.18 17.51 9.35
CA LEU A 239 38.52 16.83 8.10
C LEU A 239 40.02 16.91 7.79
N THR A 240 40.57 15.86 7.18
CA THR A 240 41.96 15.77 6.70
C THR A 240 41.99 15.26 5.26
N LEU A 241 43.07 15.56 4.53
CA LEU A 241 43.33 15.01 3.19
C LEU A 241 44.38 13.91 3.27
N ASN A 242 44.10 12.74 2.69
CA ASN A 242 45.09 11.70 2.42
C ASN A 242 45.01 11.31 0.94
N ASN A 243 46.11 11.54 0.21
CA ASN A 243 46.14 11.53 -1.25
C ASN A 243 45.00 12.39 -1.84
N CYS A 244 44.10 11.82 -2.67
CA CYS A 244 42.92 12.50 -3.21
C CYS A 244 41.62 12.25 -2.39
N THR A 245 41.72 11.68 -1.19
CA THR A 245 40.57 11.36 -0.33
C THR A 245 40.53 12.27 0.89
N ILE A 246 39.43 12.99 1.08
CA ILE A 246 39.15 13.77 2.29
C ILE A 246 38.34 12.89 3.26
N SER A 247 38.78 12.78 4.51
CA SER A 247 38.06 12.00 5.52
C SER A 247 38.13 12.62 6.92
N GLY A 248 37.23 12.20 7.81
CA GLY A 248 37.18 12.65 9.20
C GLY A 248 35.76 12.75 9.76
N THR A 249 35.54 13.66 10.71
CA THR A 249 34.23 14.00 11.27
C THR A 249 34.18 15.51 11.52
N PRO A 250 33.53 16.30 10.65
CA PRO A 250 33.57 17.76 10.74
C PRO A 250 32.72 18.24 11.93
N ALA A 251 33.29 19.13 12.75
CA ALA A 251 32.68 19.57 14.00
C ALA A 251 31.56 20.61 13.83
N LYS A 252 31.56 21.37 12.72
CA LYS A 252 30.63 22.48 12.47
C LYS A 252 30.24 22.55 11.00
N ALA A 253 29.01 23.00 10.73
CA ALA A 253 28.54 23.32 9.39
C ALA A 253 29.26 24.55 8.80
N GLY A 254 29.43 24.56 7.48
CA GLY A 254 30.10 25.63 6.73
C GLY A 254 30.69 25.12 5.42
N SER A 255 31.11 26.04 4.55
CA SER A 255 31.86 25.73 3.32
C SER A 255 33.27 26.27 3.44
N SER A 256 34.25 25.57 2.90
CA SER A 256 35.64 26.04 2.79
C SER A 256 36.16 25.80 1.39
N SER A 257 36.63 26.86 0.73
CA SER A 257 37.28 26.77 -0.58
C SER A 257 38.76 26.46 -0.40
N VAL A 258 39.24 25.40 -1.03
CA VAL A 258 40.65 25.00 -1.04
C VAL A 258 41.18 24.94 -2.47
N ILE A 259 42.43 25.35 -2.67
CA ILE A 259 43.13 25.16 -3.93
C ILE A 259 43.83 23.81 -3.85
N VAL A 260 43.44 22.88 -4.72
CA VAL A 260 44.02 21.55 -4.82
C VAL A 260 44.88 21.47 -6.07
N LYS A 261 46.15 21.06 -5.89
CA LYS A 261 47.03 20.64 -6.97
C LYS A 261 46.92 19.13 -7.14
N ALA A 262 46.62 18.68 -8.35
CA ALA A 262 46.69 17.28 -8.75
C ALA A 262 47.91 17.03 -9.65
N SER A 263 48.49 15.83 -9.56
CA SER A 263 49.53 15.32 -10.45
C SER A 263 49.19 13.90 -10.89
N ASP A 264 49.49 13.58 -12.15
CA ASP A 264 49.38 12.22 -12.68
C ASP A 264 50.72 11.45 -12.61
N SER A 265 50.75 10.23 -13.17
CA SER A 265 51.92 9.35 -13.20
C SER A 265 52.66 9.31 -14.55
N ASN A 266 52.54 10.34 -15.39
CA ASN A 266 53.33 10.43 -16.63
C ASN A 266 54.77 10.94 -16.36
N SER A 267 55.62 10.89 -17.40
CA SER A 267 56.97 11.45 -17.36
C SER A 267 57.22 12.28 -18.63
N PRO A 268 57.28 13.63 -18.54
CA PRO A 268 56.98 14.44 -17.37
C PRO A 268 55.51 14.29 -16.91
N ALA A 269 55.27 14.44 -15.61
CA ALA A 269 53.92 14.36 -15.05
C ALA A 269 53.07 15.56 -15.47
N ALA A 270 51.82 15.31 -15.85
CA ALA A 270 50.84 16.37 -15.98
C ALA A 270 50.43 16.84 -14.59
N THR A 271 50.36 18.17 -14.39
CA THR A 271 49.82 18.75 -13.16
C THR A 271 48.81 19.84 -13.48
N SER A 272 47.79 19.96 -12.63
CA SER A 272 46.75 20.98 -12.71
C SER A 272 46.45 21.51 -11.32
N SER A 273 45.77 22.64 -11.21
CA SER A 273 45.33 23.19 -9.93
C SER A 273 43.99 23.89 -10.06
N ALA A 274 43.06 23.59 -9.14
CA ALA A 274 41.71 24.13 -9.16
C ALA A 274 41.27 24.49 -7.74
N THR A 275 40.45 25.54 -7.63
CA THR A 275 39.72 25.86 -6.40
C THR A 275 38.47 24.99 -6.33
N ILE A 276 38.34 24.16 -5.30
CA ILE A 276 37.15 23.36 -5.04
C ILE A 276 36.49 23.74 -3.70
N PRO A 277 35.15 23.79 -3.62
CA PRO A 277 34.44 23.89 -2.34
C PRO A 277 34.43 22.54 -1.62
N VAL A 278 34.69 22.55 -0.32
CA VAL A 278 34.43 21.44 0.60
C VAL A 278 33.29 21.88 1.52
N VAL A 279 32.10 21.34 1.28
CA VAL A 279 30.85 21.75 1.96
C VAL A 279 30.54 20.79 3.11
N VAL A 280 30.30 21.33 4.31
CA VAL A 280 29.72 20.62 5.46
C VAL A 280 28.32 21.17 5.71
N ASN A 281 27.31 20.36 5.42
CA ASN A 281 25.92 20.66 5.73
C ASN A 281 25.68 20.61 7.25
N ALA A 282 24.68 21.37 7.72
CA ALA A 282 24.19 21.23 9.09
C ALA A 282 23.62 19.83 9.32
N ALA A 283 23.80 19.29 10.53
CA ALA A 283 23.05 18.13 10.97
C ALA A 283 21.54 18.49 11.00
N PRO A 284 20.63 17.62 10.53
CA PRO A 284 19.20 17.86 10.65
C PRO A 284 18.81 18.06 12.11
N VAL A 285 18.07 19.13 12.41
CA VAL A 285 17.56 19.39 13.76
C VAL A 285 16.37 18.48 14.00
N THR A 286 16.55 17.42 14.79
CA THR A 286 15.47 16.51 15.16
C THR A 286 14.64 17.13 16.28
N ASN A 287 13.62 17.91 15.91
CA ASN A 287 12.65 18.48 16.85
C ASN A 287 12.14 17.42 17.82
N LEU A 288 12.07 17.78 19.11
CA LEU A 288 11.43 16.92 20.10
C LEU A 288 9.92 16.87 19.86
N THR A 289 9.37 15.66 19.94
CA THR A 289 7.93 15.38 19.96
C THR A 289 7.58 14.86 21.34
N ILE A 290 6.47 15.34 21.91
CA ILE A 290 5.92 14.90 23.20
C ILE A 290 4.62 14.15 22.92
N THR A 291 4.46 12.94 23.47
CA THR A 291 3.19 12.20 23.47
C THR A 291 2.61 12.09 24.88
N SER A 292 1.30 11.93 24.96
CA SER A 292 0.59 11.75 26.23
C SER A 292 0.91 10.36 26.83
N PRO A 293 1.04 10.23 28.17
CA PRO A 293 1.17 8.94 28.82
C PRO A 293 -0.14 8.14 28.73
N VAL A 294 -0.08 6.83 28.98
CA VAL A 294 -1.28 5.97 29.08
C VAL A 294 -2.24 6.46 30.16
N ALA A 295 -3.54 6.24 30.00
CA ALA A 295 -4.54 6.65 30.98
C ALA A 295 -4.33 5.95 32.34
N ALA A 296 -4.56 6.68 33.43
CA ALA A 296 -4.61 6.15 34.79
C ALA A 296 -6.03 5.68 35.14
N THR A 297 -6.21 5.04 36.29
CA THR A 297 -7.53 4.75 36.88
C THR A 297 -7.58 5.33 38.29
N ALA A 298 -8.69 5.98 38.66
CA ALA A 298 -8.86 6.55 39.98
C ALA A 298 -8.71 5.49 41.09
N GLY A 299 -8.06 5.83 42.19
CA GLY A 299 -7.77 4.94 43.32
C GLY A 299 -6.61 3.96 43.13
N SER A 300 -6.15 3.72 41.90
CA SER A 300 -5.06 2.79 41.60
C SER A 300 -3.69 3.44 41.60
N ASN A 301 -2.67 2.76 42.09
CA ASN A 301 -1.28 3.19 41.92
C ASN A 301 -0.91 3.21 40.42
N TYR A 302 -0.31 4.31 39.98
CA TYR A 302 -0.04 4.62 38.59
C TYR A 302 1.42 5.03 38.36
N THR A 303 1.96 4.62 37.22
CA THR A 303 3.24 5.06 36.68
C THR A 303 3.13 5.06 35.17
N GLY A 304 3.09 6.24 34.56
CA GLY A 304 3.01 6.41 33.10
C GLY A 304 4.07 7.37 32.60
N THR A 305 4.81 6.98 31.58
CA THR A 305 5.88 7.79 30.99
C THR A 305 5.33 8.72 29.91
N ILE A 306 5.65 10.01 30.00
CA ILE A 306 5.47 10.98 28.93
C ILE A 306 6.46 10.61 27.82
N GLY A 307 5.96 10.22 26.66
CA GLY A 307 6.81 9.84 25.54
C GLY A 307 7.54 11.06 24.99
N VAL A 308 8.87 10.98 24.91
CA VAL A 308 9.72 11.99 24.28
C VAL A 308 10.55 11.31 23.19
N SER A 309 10.46 11.83 21.96
CA SER A 309 11.19 11.33 20.80
C SER A 309 11.75 12.47 19.96
N GLY A 310 12.72 12.18 19.07
CA GLY A 310 13.59 13.20 18.47
C GLY A 310 14.77 13.55 19.38
N GLY A 311 15.50 14.62 19.07
CA GLY A 311 16.63 15.10 19.88
C GLY A 311 17.73 14.05 20.13
N THR A 312 18.28 14.03 21.34
CA THR A 312 19.30 13.10 21.82
C THR A 312 19.13 12.82 23.31
N ALA A 313 18.92 11.54 23.67
CA ALA A 313 18.76 11.11 25.06
C ALA A 313 20.02 11.39 25.93
N PRO A 314 19.92 11.39 27.28
CA PRO A 314 18.71 11.33 28.09
C PRO A 314 17.77 12.53 27.89
N TYR A 315 16.49 12.33 28.17
CA TYR A 315 15.47 13.39 28.16
C TYR A 315 15.12 13.79 29.59
N SER A 316 14.69 15.04 29.73
CA SER A 316 14.14 15.61 30.97
C SER A 316 12.81 16.28 30.67
N CYS A 317 11.83 16.18 31.58
CA CYS A 317 10.53 16.82 31.45
C CYS A 317 10.25 17.71 32.66
N SER A 318 9.46 18.75 32.45
CA SER A 318 9.07 19.73 33.46
C SER A 318 7.68 20.28 33.15
N LEU A 319 6.93 20.64 34.18
CA LEU A 319 5.62 21.27 34.03
C LEU A 319 5.82 22.75 33.67
N ALA A 320 5.38 23.16 32.48
CA ALA A 320 5.49 24.52 31.99
C ALA A 320 4.27 25.37 32.38
N SER A 321 3.07 24.79 32.38
CA SER A 321 1.84 25.41 32.89
C SER A 321 0.72 24.38 33.10
N GLY A 322 -0.35 24.78 33.79
CA GLY A 322 -1.46 23.89 34.17
C GLY A 322 -1.11 23.00 35.37
N SER A 323 -1.88 21.92 35.56
CA SER A 323 -1.67 20.96 36.65
C SER A 323 -1.93 19.52 36.20
N LEU A 324 -1.31 18.57 36.92
CA LEU A 324 -1.66 17.16 36.84
C LEU A 324 -3.00 16.89 37.56
N PRO A 325 -3.64 15.73 37.32
CA PRO A 325 -4.79 15.29 38.11
C PRO A 325 -4.41 15.14 39.60
N ALA A 326 -5.37 15.39 40.49
CA ALA A 326 -5.15 15.27 41.93
C ALA A 326 -4.67 13.86 42.30
N GLY A 327 -3.56 13.77 43.04
CA GLY A 327 -2.89 12.52 43.40
C GLY A 327 -1.76 12.08 42.46
N LEU A 328 -1.47 12.81 41.37
CA LEU A 328 -0.34 12.54 40.47
C LEU A 328 0.76 13.62 40.55
N THR A 329 2.00 13.18 40.35
CA THR A 329 3.24 13.99 40.39
C THR A 329 4.10 13.71 39.17
N LEU A 330 4.98 14.64 38.77
CA LEU A 330 5.95 14.46 37.68
C LEU A 330 7.36 14.31 38.26
N ASN A 331 8.05 13.22 37.93
CA ASN A 331 9.45 12.98 38.28
C ASN A 331 10.23 12.54 37.03
N GLY A 332 11.17 13.38 36.56
CA GLY A 332 11.73 13.26 35.21
C GLY A 332 10.61 13.34 34.18
N CYS A 333 10.53 12.37 33.26
CA CYS A 333 9.40 12.21 32.33
C CYS A 333 8.35 11.19 32.79
N ASN A 334 8.40 10.70 34.04
CA ASN A 334 7.41 9.77 34.58
C ASN A 334 6.37 10.51 35.42
N VAL A 335 5.09 10.28 35.12
CA VAL A 335 3.96 10.69 35.95
C VAL A 335 3.62 9.55 36.91
N THR A 336 3.67 9.81 38.21
CA THR A 336 3.58 8.80 39.28
C THR A 336 2.65 9.24 40.41
N GLY A 337 1.93 8.30 41.00
CA GLY A 337 1.08 8.54 42.17
C GLY A 337 -0.19 7.68 42.19
N THR A 338 -1.23 8.17 42.85
CA THR A 338 -2.51 7.47 43.03
C THR A 338 -3.63 8.51 42.81
N PRO A 339 -4.21 8.62 41.59
CA PRO A 339 -5.13 9.70 41.29
C PRO A 339 -6.46 9.54 42.02
N THR A 340 -6.99 10.61 42.59
CA THR A 340 -8.20 10.55 43.44
C THR A 340 -9.51 10.73 42.69
N THR A 341 -9.48 11.22 41.45
CA THR A 341 -10.67 11.72 40.75
C THR A 341 -10.54 11.49 39.24
N ALA A 342 -11.60 11.01 38.61
CA ALA A 342 -11.66 10.78 37.17
C ALA A 342 -11.75 12.11 36.37
N GLY A 343 -11.27 12.08 35.13
CA GLY A 343 -11.26 13.22 34.21
C GLY A 343 -9.92 13.39 33.49
N THR A 344 -9.87 14.28 32.49
CA THR A 344 -8.65 14.59 31.73
C THR A 344 -8.15 15.98 32.07
N SER A 345 -6.93 16.08 32.60
CA SER A 345 -6.22 17.36 32.67
C SER A 345 -5.38 17.59 31.41
N LYS A 346 -5.08 18.88 31.12
CA LYS A 346 -4.28 19.28 29.96
C LYS A 346 -3.04 20.09 30.35
N PRO A 347 -2.09 19.52 31.11
CA PRO A 347 -0.85 20.21 31.47
C PRO A 347 0.01 20.50 30.23
N SER A 348 0.67 21.65 30.24
CA SER A 348 1.73 21.98 29.30
C SER A 348 3.05 21.46 29.83
N ILE A 349 3.71 20.58 29.08
CA ILE A 349 4.98 19.95 29.45
C ILE A 349 6.08 20.50 28.56
N LYS A 350 7.17 20.96 29.19
CA LYS A 350 8.44 21.24 28.51
C LYS A 350 9.34 20.01 28.62
N ALA A 351 9.71 19.45 27.48
CA ALA A 351 10.70 18.38 27.38
C ALA A 351 12.02 18.94 26.81
N SER A 352 13.16 18.51 27.35
CA SER A 352 14.50 18.90 26.90
C SER A 352 15.43 17.69 26.76
N ASP A 353 16.34 17.74 25.80
CA ASP A 353 17.31 16.68 25.49
C ASP A 353 18.73 16.97 26.03
N SER A 354 19.66 16.03 25.89
CA SER A 354 21.04 16.16 26.39
C SER A 354 21.90 17.18 25.62
N ARG A 355 21.37 17.77 24.56
CA ARG A 355 21.98 18.85 23.75
C ARG A 355 21.26 20.19 23.94
N ALA A 356 20.41 20.29 24.96
CA ALA A 356 19.59 21.46 25.29
C ALA A 356 18.58 21.88 24.21
N ASN A 357 18.27 21.01 23.25
CA ASN A 357 17.06 21.18 22.44
C ASN A 357 15.85 21.03 23.38
N SER A 358 14.87 21.92 23.28
CA SER A 358 13.63 21.80 24.07
C SER A 358 12.40 22.12 23.25
N THR A 359 11.32 21.39 23.52
CA THR A 359 9.97 21.67 22.98
C THR A 359 9.00 21.87 24.15
N THR A 360 7.82 22.40 23.88
CA THR A 360 6.75 22.52 24.88
C THR A 360 5.41 22.24 24.22
N SER A 361 4.59 21.39 24.84
CA SER A 361 3.32 20.94 24.27
C SER A 361 2.32 20.61 25.38
N ALA A 362 1.04 20.90 25.13
CA ALA A 362 -0.04 20.39 25.97
C ALA A 362 -0.24 18.89 25.69
N ILE A 363 -0.30 18.09 26.76
CA ILE A 363 -0.64 16.66 26.70
C ILE A 363 -1.96 16.41 27.43
N ASN A 364 -2.64 15.32 27.09
CA ASN A 364 -3.79 14.85 27.87
C ASN A 364 -3.26 13.91 28.98
N VAL A 365 -3.54 14.19 30.24
CA VAL A 365 -3.35 13.21 31.32
C VAL A 365 -4.73 12.81 31.81
N THR A 366 -5.19 11.66 31.32
CA THR A 366 -6.53 11.11 31.58
C THR A 366 -6.50 10.17 32.77
N VAL A 367 -7.46 10.35 33.68
CA VAL A 367 -7.81 9.40 34.74
C VAL A 367 -9.19 8.83 34.42
N ASN A 368 -9.25 7.53 34.19
CA ASN A 368 -10.49 6.78 34.03
C ASN A 368 -11.18 6.60 35.39
N GLN A 369 -12.51 6.49 35.36
CA GLN A 369 -13.29 6.18 36.55
C GLN A 369 -12.94 4.79 37.09
N ALA A 370 -12.80 4.67 38.41
CA ALA A 370 -12.65 3.38 39.07
C ALA A 370 -13.91 2.52 38.82
N PRO A 371 -13.79 1.24 38.41
CA PRO A 371 -14.92 0.34 38.29
C PRO A 371 -15.72 0.27 39.60
N SER A 372 -17.04 0.36 39.52
CA SER A 372 -17.91 0.22 40.68
C SER A 372 -17.87 -1.22 41.21
N THR A 373 -17.42 -1.40 42.45
CA THR A 373 -17.35 -2.69 43.12
C THR A 373 -18.75 -3.23 43.43
N GLY A 374 -19.34 -3.93 42.46
CA GLY A 374 -20.69 -4.49 42.57
C GLY A 374 -21.03 -5.62 41.59
N SER A 375 -20.23 -5.84 40.54
CA SER A 375 -20.36 -7.01 39.65
C SER A 375 -18.99 -7.45 39.14
N THR A 376 -18.81 -8.76 38.97
CA THR A 376 -17.63 -9.36 38.34
C THR A 376 -17.78 -9.21 36.82
N VAL A 377 -17.20 -8.16 36.25
CA VAL A 377 -17.23 -7.94 34.80
C VAL A 377 -16.22 -8.86 34.12
N TYR A 378 -16.73 -9.77 33.29
CA TYR A 378 -15.92 -10.68 32.48
C TYR A 378 -15.46 -9.97 31.18
N PRO A 379 -14.28 -10.31 30.62
CA PRO A 379 -13.94 -9.89 29.26
C PRO A 379 -14.96 -10.47 28.26
N HIS A 380 -15.34 -9.71 27.25
CA HIS A 380 -16.25 -10.17 26.21
C HIS A 380 -15.63 -9.98 24.82
N ILE A 381 -15.67 -11.01 23.98
CA ILE A 381 -15.32 -10.94 22.56
C ILE A 381 -16.60 -10.73 21.77
N ASN A 382 -16.68 -9.63 21.02
CA ASN A 382 -17.80 -9.34 20.13
C ASN A 382 -17.61 -10.05 18.79
N TYR A 383 -16.45 -9.86 18.14
CA TYR A 383 -16.15 -10.44 16.82
C TYR A 383 -14.63 -10.55 16.57
N THR A 384 -14.27 -11.24 15.49
CA THR A 384 -12.89 -11.39 15.00
C THR A 384 -12.81 -11.07 13.51
N ASP A 385 -11.68 -10.52 13.05
CA ASP A 385 -11.50 -10.22 11.63
C ASP A 385 -11.44 -11.48 10.76
N LEU A 386 -10.73 -12.51 11.20
CA LEU A 386 -10.68 -13.84 10.60
C LEU A 386 -11.41 -14.88 11.44
N ASN A 387 -12.13 -15.80 10.78
CA ASN A 387 -12.71 -17.03 11.38
C ASN A 387 -11.99 -18.31 10.92
N VAL A 388 -10.99 -18.19 10.05
CA VAL A 388 -10.23 -19.30 9.44
C VAL A 388 -8.78 -18.89 9.17
N GLY A 389 -7.84 -19.81 9.29
CA GLY A 389 -6.43 -19.57 8.98
C GLY A 389 -5.48 -20.68 9.43
N SER A 390 -4.18 -20.50 9.20
CA SER A 390 -3.13 -21.44 9.64
C SER A 390 -2.30 -20.89 10.79
N GLY A 391 -1.79 -21.79 11.64
CA GLY A 391 -0.73 -21.51 12.62
C GLY A 391 0.69 -21.51 12.03
N SER A 392 0.82 -21.68 10.71
CA SER A 392 2.09 -21.78 9.99
C SER A 392 2.11 -20.86 8.77
N GLY A 393 3.30 -20.34 8.43
CA GLY A 393 3.51 -19.32 7.39
C GLY A 393 3.64 -17.91 7.98
N GLY A 394 3.22 -16.87 7.26
CA GLY A 394 3.23 -15.49 7.78
C GLY A 394 4.61 -14.83 7.78
N ASP A 395 4.80 -13.86 8.68
CA ASP A 395 5.99 -13.00 8.78
C ASP A 395 7.22 -13.65 9.44
N ASN A 396 6.97 -14.64 10.30
CA ASN A 396 7.96 -15.25 11.18
C ASN A 396 7.82 -16.78 11.27
N GLY A 397 6.90 -17.38 10.51
CA GLY A 397 6.57 -18.81 10.56
C GLY A 397 5.32 -19.16 11.38
N ASN A 398 4.79 -18.24 12.20
CA ASN A 398 3.66 -18.45 13.12
C ASN A 398 2.26 -18.25 12.50
N GLY A 399 2.16 -18.15 11.18
CA GLY A 399 0.87 -18.12 10.49
C GLY A 399 0.13 -16.79 10.56
N VAL A 400 -1.21 -16.85 10.58
CA VAL A 400 -2.06 -15.65 10.46
C VAL A 400 -2.07 -14.82 11.75
N TYR A 401 -2.15 -13.51 11.58
CA TYR A 401 -2.56 -12.58 12.61
C TYR A 401 -4.10 -12.51 12.64
N VAL A 402 -4.68 -12.61 13.84
CA VAL A 402 -6.11 -12.44 14.09
C VAL A 402 -6.31 -11.26 15.03
N ARG A 403 -7.27 -10.40 14.71
CA ARG A 403 -7.69 -9.28 15.55
C ARG A 403 -9.00 -9.64 16.24
N ILE A 404 -9.00 -9.46 17.56
CA ILE A 404 -10.07 -9.82 18.46
C ILE A 404 -10.65 -8.53 19.02
N PHE A 405 -11.95 -8.31 18.81
CA PHE A 405 -12.65 -7.08 19.18
C PHE A 405 -13.67 -7.38 20.28
N GLY A 406 -13.87 -6.43 21.20
CA GLY A 406 -14.73 -6.68 22.36
C GLY A 406 -14.62 -5.60 23.42
N SER A 407 -14.74 -5.99 24.68
CA SER A 407 -14.63 -5.10 25.84
C SER A 407 -14.05 -5.79 27.07
N HIS A 408 -13.55 -4.98 28.01
CA HIS A 408 -13.04 -5.41 29.31
C HIS A 408 -11.81 -6.34 29.25
N PHE A 409 -11.05 -6.29 28.15
CA PHE A 409 -9.76 -6.99 28.03
C PHE A 409 -8.65 -6.39 28.90
N GLY A 410 -8.87 -5.20 29.48
CA GLY A 410 -7.87 -4.41 30.19
C GLY A 410 -7.01 -3.56 29.26
N ALA A 411 -6.67 -2.34 29.69
CA ALA A 411 -5.95 -1.36 28.87
C ALA A 411 -4.51 -1.77 28.45
N SER A 412 -3.98 -2.89 28.95
CA SER A 412 -2.74 -3.53 28.50
C SER A 412 -2.74 -5.01 28.89
N LYS A 413 -1.92 -5.82 28.21
CA LYS A 413 -1.88 -7.29 28.41
C LYS A 413 -1.63 -7.70 29.87
N GLY A 414 -0.56 -7.20 30.50
CA GLY A 414 -0.15 -7.70 31.82
C GLY A 414 0.02 -9.22 31.83
N ASN A 415 -0.70 -9.89 32.74
CA ASN A 415 -0.76 -11.37 32.83
C ASN A 415 -1.89 -12.00 31.98
N SER A 416 -2.66 -11.19 31.26
CA SER A 416 -3.79 -11.66 30.43
C SER A 416 -3.30 -12.45 29.21
N THR A 417 -4.13 -13.37 28.75
CA THR A 417 -3.80 -14.31 27.67
C THR A 417 -4.91 -14.42 26.63
N VAL A 418 -4.56 -14.98 25.48
CA VAL A 418 -5.49 -15.48 24.47
C VAL A 418 -5.12 -16.93 24.21
N ALA A 419 -6.12 -17.80 24.17
CA ALA A 419 -5.98 -19.18 23.74
C ALA A 419 -6.88 -19.44 22.52
N LEU A 420 -6.44 -20.35 21.64
CA LEU A 420 -7.23 -20.93 20.56
C LEU A 420 -7.15 -22.46 20.69
N GLY A 421 -8.31 -23.12 20.77
CA GLY A 421 -8.37 -24.57 20.98
C GLY A 421 -7.80 -25.03 22.34
N GLY A 422 -7.72 -24.11 23.31
CA GLY A 422 -7.11 -24.31 24.62
C GLY A 422 -5.59 -24.04 24.68
N LEU A 423 -4.95 -23.65 23.57
CA LEU A 423 -3.51 -23.44 23.47
C LEU A 423 -3.17 -21.96 23.24
N LEU A 424 -2.07 -21.47 23.85
CA LEU A 424 -1.77 -20.03 23.93
C LEU A 424 -1.23 -19.45 22.61
N VAL A 425 -1.76 -18.29 22.20
CA VAL A 425 -1.49 -17.66 20.89
C VAL A 425 -1.04 -16.18 20.97
N THR A 426 -0.33 -15.79 22.04
CA THR A 426 -0.03 -14.36 22.36
C THR A 426 1.45 -13.96 22.31
N ASN A 427 2.24 -14.59 21.45
CA ASN A 427 3.69 -14.40 21.38
C ASN A 427 4.12 -14.05 19.94
N CYS A 428 3.96 -12.77 19.56
CA CYS A 428 4.10 -12.33 18.16
C CYS A 428 4.69 -10.93 17.99
N SER A 429 5.28 -10.67 16.82
CA SER A 429 6.05 -9.46 16.47
C SER A 429 5.23 -8.18 16.55
N LEU A 430 3.97 -8.24 16.09
CA LEU A 430 3.02 -7.13 16.04
C LEU A 430 1.84 -7.30 17.01
N CYS A 431 2.04 -8.09 18.07
CA CYS A 431 1.05 -8.27 19.13
C CYS A 431 0.76 -6.94 19.84
N SER A 432 -0.51 -6.55 19.92
CA SER A 432 -0.97 -5.35 20.62
C SER A 432 -2.19 -5.66 21.49
N TRP A 433 -2.46 -4.79 22.47
CA TRP A 433 -3.53 -5.00 23.44
C TRP A 433 -4.07 -3.66 23.92
N SER A 434 -5.39 -3.51 23.88
CA SER A 434 -6.18 -2.46 24.53
C SER A 434 -7.39 -3.10 25.21
N ASP A 435 -8.22 -2.30 25.90
CA ASP A 435 -9.43 -2.82 26.56
C ASP A 435 -10.48 -3.39 25.58
N THR A 436 -10.40 -3.02 24.30
CA THR A 436 -11.41 -3.34 23.27
C THR A 436 -10.84 -4.04 22.02
N GLN A 437 -9.51 -4.12 21.88
CA GLN A 437 -8.86 -4.80 20.75
C GLN A 437 -7.59 -5.53 21.20
N ILE A 438 -7.43 -6.78 20.74
CA ILE A 438 -6.18 -7.54 20.85
C ILE A 438 -5.74 -7.96 19.45
N VAL A 439 -4.45 -7.84 19.15
CA VAL A 439 -3.81 -8.45 17.98
C VAL A 439 -3.00 -9.65 18.46
N ALA A 440 -3.34 -10.84 17.95
CA ALA A 440 -2.69 -12.11 18.26
C ALA A 440 -2.19 -12.78 16.96
N GLN A 441 -1.29 -13.75 17.08
CA GLN A 441 -0.82 -14.57 15.96
C GLN A 441 -0.81 -16.03 16.37
N LEU A 442 -1.37 -16.90 15.54
CA LEU A 442 -1.80 -18.23 15.97
C LEU A 442 -0.66 -19.13 16.45
N GLY A 443 0.47 -19.16 15.73
CA GLY A 443 1.60 -20.04 16.03
C GLY A 443 1.34 -21.52 15.75
N GLY A 444 2.41 -22.29 15.62
CA GLY A 444 2.37 -23.70 15.22
C GLY A 444 1.66 -24.65 16.20
N SER A 445 1.23 -24.15 17.36
CA SER A 445 0.46 -24.91 18.36
C SER A 445 -1.05 -24.67 18.29
N ALA A 446 -1.54 -23.74 17.47
CA ALA A 446 -2.98 -23.47 17.39
C ALA A 446 -3.78 -24.65 16.83
N THR A 447 -4.96 -24.90 17.38
CA THR A 447 -5.90 -25.96 16.95
C THR A 447 -7.31 -25.41 16.78
N THR A 448 -8.11 -26.02 15.91
CA THR A 448 -9.52 -25.64 15.69
C THR A 448 -10.31 -25.69 16.99
N GLY A 449 -11.06 -24.62 17.28
CA GLY A 449 -11.84 -24.50 18.51
C GLY A 449 -12.30 -23.07 18.74
N GLN A 450 -12.49 -22.72 20.02
CA GLN A 450 -12.81 -21.36 20.42
C GLN A 450 -11.54 -20.53 20.61
N ILE A 451 -11.57 -19.27 20.16
CA ILE A 451 -10.74 -18.18 20.66
C ILE A 451 -11.34 -17.72 21.99
N VAL A 452 -10.51 -17.66 23.04
CA VAL A 452 -10.89 -17.19 24.38
C VAL A 452 -9.83 -16.22 24.88
N VAL A 453 -10.26 -15.06 25.37
CA VAL A 453 -9.43 -14.09 26.09
C VAL A 453 -9.57 -14.36 27.58
N THR A 454 -8.46 -14.47 28.30
CA THR A 454 -8.46 -14.52 29.77
C THR A 454 -7.83 -13.23 30.30
N ALA A 455 -8.65 -12.35 30.89
CA ALA A 455 -8.23 -11.07 31.46
C ALA A 455 -8.50 -11.04 32.97
N ASN A 456 -7.55 -10.58 33.77
CA ASN A 456 -7.64 -10.54 35.24
C ASN A 456 -8.01 -11.88 35.92
N GLY A 457 -7.72 -13.02 35.26
CA GLY A 457 -8.10 -14.36 35.71
C GLY A 457 -9.51 -14.82 35.32
N LEU A 458 -10.29 -13.98 34.64
CA LEU A 458 -11.62 -14.30 34.11
C LEU A 458 -11.51 -14.63 32.62
N ALA A 459 -12.13 -15.73 32.19
CA ALA A 459 -12.23 -16.12 30.78
C ALA A 459 -13.43 -15.46 30.10
N SER A 460 -13.29 -15.14 28.81
CA SER A 460 -14.37 -14.61 27.99
C SER A 460 -15.33 -15.70 27.49
N ASN A 461 -16.39 -15.27 26.82
CA ASN A 461 -17.06 -16.12 25.82
C ASN A 461 -16.06 -16.63 24.76
N GLY A 462 -16.39 -17.76 24.15
CA GLY A 462 -15.61 -18.32 23.03
C GLY A 462 -16.16 -17.88 21.68
N VAL A 463 -15.27 -17.46 20.77
CA VAL A 463 -15.60 -17.18 19.36
C VAL A 463 -14.95 -18.23 18.45
N PRO A 464 -15.71 -18.91 17.57
CA PRO A 464 -15.22 -20.08 16.85
C PRO A 464 -14.21 -19.71 15.75
N PHE A 465 -13.11 -20.46 15.68
CA PHE A 465 -12.08 -20.30 14.66
C PHE A 465 -11.57 -21.67 14.15
N THR A 466 -11.46 -21.79 12.83
CA THR A 466 -11.00 -23.02 12.16
C THR A 466 -9.53 -22.92 11.78
N VAL A 467 -8.69 -23.78 12.37
CA VAL A 467 -7.28 -23.91 11.99
C VAL A 467 -7.14 -24.95 10.87
N THR A 468 -6.59 -24.52 9.74
CA THR A 468 -6.58 -25.30 8.49
C THR A 468 -5.49 -24.78 7.54
N PRO A 469 -4.95 -25.61 6.61
CA PRO A 469 -4.03 -25.15 5.58
C PRO A 469 -4.53 -23.89 4.86
N THR A 470 -3.65 -22.88 4.83
CA THR A 470 -3.95 -21.53 4.36
C THR A 470 -2.74 -20.98 3.62
N THR A 471 -2.93 -20.48 2.40
CA THR A 471 -1.93 -19.67 1.70
C THR A 471 -1.92 -18.28 2.32
N ILE A 472 -0.81 -17.85 2.91
CA ILE A 472 -0.66 -16.49 3.43
C ILE A 472 0.22 -15.71 2.46
N LEU A 473 -0.34 -14.67 1.85
CA LEU A 473 0.33 -13.81 0.87
C LEU A 473 0.45 -12.38 1.39
N PHE A 474 1.49 -11.69 0.95
CA PHE A 474 1.80 -10.31 1.33
C PHE A 474 1.92 -9.43 0.09
N VAL A 475 1.32 -8.24 0.18
CA VAL A 475 1.41 -7.17 -0.81
C VAL A 475 2.01 -5.95 -0.11
N SER A 476 3.10 -5.41 -0.65
CA SER A 476 3.93 -4.42 0.04
C SER A 476 4.25 -3.21 -0.84
N PRO A 477 4.41 -2.00 -0.26
CA PRO A 477 4.90 -0.83 -1.00
C PRO A 477 6.24 -1.06 -1.68
N ASN A 478 7.06 -1.98 -1.15
CA ASN A 478 8.41 -2.30 -1.63
C ASN A 478 8.50 -3.67 -2.32
N GLY A 479 7.38 -4.34 -2.57
CA GLY A 479 7.34 -5.65 -3.24
C GLY A 479 7.61 -5.58 -4.75
N SER A 480 7.56 -6.75 -5.39
CA SER A 480 7.62 -6.91 -6.86
C SER A 480 6.66 -8.01 -7.29
N ASP A 481 5.99 -7.84 -8.43
CA ASP A 481 5.07 -8.86 -8.96
C ASP A 481 5.78 -10.08 -9.57
N SER A 482 7.11 -10.06 -9.60
CA SER A 482 7.98 -11.22 -9.87
C SER A 482 8.24 -12.10 -8.64
N ASN A 483 7.80 -11.69 -7.45
CA ASN A 483 8.11 -12.37 -6.19
C ASN A 483 7.16 -13.54 -5.91
N SER A 484 7.44 -14.28 -4.82
CA SER A 484 6.63 -15.44 -4.40
C SER A 484 5.48 -15.10 -3.45
N GLY A 485 5.33 -13.84 -3.05
CA GLY A 485 4.26 -13.37 -2.15
C GLY A 485 4.47 -13.69 -0.68
N THR A 486 5.62 -14.23 -0.28
CA THR A 486 5.95 -14.45 1.14
C THR A 486 6.31 -13.12 1.81
N PHE A 487 6.31 -13.04 3.14
CA PHE A 487 6.67 -11.79 3.84
C PHE A 487 8.08 -11.28 3.50
N ALA A 488 9.05 -12.18 3.30
CA ALA A 488 10.40 -11.83 2.88
C ALA A 488 10.54 -11.55 1.36
N SER A 489 9.48 -11.79 0.58
CA SER A 489 9.44 -11.58 -0.87
C SER A 489 7.99 -11.26 -1.31
N PRO A 490 7.46 -10.08 -0.92
CA PRO A 490 6.04 -9.76 -1.12
C PRO A 490 5.75 -9.29 -2.55
N PHE A 491 4.50 -9.44 -2.98
CA PHE A 491 3.99 -8.88 -4.24
C PHE A 491 3.95 -7.33 -4.18
N LYS A 492 3.96 -6.68 -5.35
CA LYS A 492 3.78 -5.21 -5.45
C LYS A 492 2.30 -4.85 -5.55
N THR A 493 1.51 -5.65 -6.26
CA THR A 493 0.08 -5.43 -6.47
C THR A 493 -0.76 -6.56 -5.90
N TRP A 494 -1.96 -6.22 -5.46
CA TRP A 494 -2.90 -7.21 -4.92
C TRP A 494 -3.39 -8.18 -6.01
N ARG A 495 -3.49 -7.72 -7.27
CA ARG A 495 -3.93 -8.54 -8.41
C ARG A 495 -2.89 -9.62 -8.76
N ALA A 496 -1.59 -9.37 -8.58
CA ALA A 496 -0.57 -10.42 -8.68
C ALA A 496 -0.76 -11.49 -7.58
N ALA A 497 -1.00 -11.07 -6.34
CA ALA A 497 -1.28 -11.98 -5.23
C ALA A 497 -2.55 -12.82 -5.47
N PHE A 498 -3.65 -12.20 -5.89
CA PHE A 498 -4.90 -12.89 -6.22
C PHE A 498 -4.72 -13.90 -7.36
N ASN A 499 -4.10 -13.49 -8.46
CA ASN A 499 -3.87 -14.36 -9.63
C ASN A 499 -2.99 -15.57 -9.30
N SER A 500 -2.08 -15.45 -8.32
CA SER A 500 -1.20 -16.54 -7.89
C SER A 500 -1.94 -17.72 -7.25
N VAL A 501 -3.14 -17.51 -6.69
CA VAL A 501 -3.96 -18.57 -6.05
C VAL A 501 -5.18 -19.00 -6.87
N THR A 502 -5.71 -18.14 -7.74
CA THR A 502 -6.87 -18.48 -8.60
C THR A 502 -6.46 -19.18 -9.90
N SER A 503 -5.21 -19.01 -10.36
CA SER A 503 -4.67 -19.48 -11.66
C SER A 503 -5.29 -18.85 -12.91
N ASN A 504 -6.54 -18.40 -12.85
CA ASN A 504 -7.16 -17.45 -13.78
C ASN A 504 -8.42 -16.82 -13.15
N ASP A 505 -9.00 -15.84 -13.84
CA ASP A 505 -10.20 -15.09 -13.48
C ASP A 505 -11.47 -15.91 -13.12
N SER A 506 -11.43 -17.23 -13.29
CA SER A 506 -12.59 -18.12 -13.39
C SER A 506 -12.57 -19.30 -12.41
N LYS A 507 -11.73 -19.24 -11.36
CA LYS A 507 -11.63 -20.26 -10.31
C LYS A 507 -11.38 -19.67 -8.93
N SER A 508 -11.94 -20.31 -7.90
CA SER A 508 -11.59 -20.07 -6.50
C SER A 508 -10.18 -20.54 -6.16
N PRO A 509 -9.56 -20.00 -5.09
CA PRO A 509 -8.39 -20.61 -4.47
C PRO A 509 -8.60 -22.08 -4.12
N SER A 510 -7.55 -22.89 -4.29
CA SER A 510 -7.57 -24.35 -4.04
C SER A 510 -7.60 -24.74 -2.55
N GLN A 511 -7.22 -23.81 -1.68
CA GLN A 511 -7.29 -23.88 -0.22
C GLN A 511 -7.57 -22.45 0.32
N ASN A 512 -7.78 -22.30 1.63
CA ASN A 512 -7.94 -20.97 2.24
C ASN A 512 -6.81 -20.04 1.83
N THR A 513 -7.10 -18.78 1.56
CA THR A 513 -6.09 -17.76 1.28
C THR A 513 -6.34 -16.52 2.11
N VAL A 514 -5.30 -16.00 2.75
CA VAL A 514 -5.26 -14.67 3.36
C VAL A 514 -4.26 -13.82 2.60
N ILE A 515 -4.76 -12.79 1.92
CA ILE A 515 -3.95 -11.76 1.27
C ILE A 515 -3.85 -10.58 2.24
N TYR A 516 -2.69 -10.42 2.86
CA TYR A 516 -2.36 -9.25 3.65
C TYR A 516 -1.87 -8.11 2.77
N LEU A 517 -2.52 -6.95 2.91
CA LEU A 517 -2.06 -5.69 2.33
C LEU A 517 -1.27 -4.94 3.41
N GLU A 518 -0.02 -4.58 3.17
CA GLU A 518 0.79 -3.86 4.16
C GLU A 518 0.44 -2.36 4.22
N PRO A 519 0.56 -1.70 5.39
CA PRO A 519 0.35 -0.26 5.51
C PRO A 519 1.13 0.56 4.48
N GLY A 520 0.47 1.55 3.87
CA GLY A 520 1.03 2.34 2.76
C GLY A 520 0.98 1.65 1.39
N THR A 521 0.50 0.40 1.28
CA THR A 521 0.20 -0.20 -0.03
C THR A 521 -0.94 0.57 -0.67
N ASN A 522 -0.68 1.19 -1.83
CA ASN A 522 -1.67 2.01 -2.51
C ASN A 522 -2.51 1.16 -3.48
N VAL A 523 -3.77 0.92 -3.14
CA VAL A 523 -4.73 0.19 -3.99
C VAL A 523 -5.84 1.16 -4.46
N SER A 524 -5.47 2.31 -5.03
CA SER A 524 -6.41 3.42 -5.33
C SER A 524 -6.90 3.51 -6.78
N ALA A 525 -6.35 2.69 -7.69
CA ALA A 525 -6.60 2.72 -9.12
C ALA A 525 -7.59 1.62 -9.55
N ASP A 526 -8.22 1.77 -10.72
CA ASP A 526 -9.02 0.72 -11.36
C ASP A 526 -8.14 -0.52 -11.61
N ASP A 527 -8.63 -1.72 -11.28
CA ASP A 527 -7.89 -2.97 -11.45
C ASP A 527 -7.94 -3.53 -12.88
N GLY A 528 -8.66 -2.86 -13.80
CA GLY A 528 -8.73 -3.19 -15.22
C GLY A 528 -9.74 -4.28 -15.57
N ARG A 529 -10.56 -4.74 -14.61
CA ARG A 529 -11.57 -5.81 -14.85
C ARG A 529 -12.88 -5.33 -15.47
N GLY A 530 -13.11 -4.01 -15.51
CA GLY A 530 -14.33 -3.42 -16.07
C GLY A 530 -15.45 -3.14 -15.04
N TYR A 531 -15.34 -3.66 -13.81
CA TYR A 531 -16.24 -3.32 -12.69
C TYR A 531 -16.01 -1.92 -12.10
N ARG A 532 -15.02 -1.20 -12.66
CA ARG A 532 -14.59 0.15 -12.25
C ARG A 532 -14.29 0.22 -10.75
N ALA A 533 -13.60 -0.81 -10.27
CA ALA A 533 -13.30 -1.08 -8.88
C ALA A 533 -11.80 -1.17 -8.65
N SER A 534 -11.33 -0.85 -7.44
CA SER A 534 -9.92 -1.06 -7.08
C SER A 534 -9.60 -2.48 -6.61
N ILE A 535 -10.61 -3.20 -6.10
CA ILE A 535 -10.53 -4.65 -5.86
C ILE A 535 -11.78 -5.31 -6.46
N SER A 536 -11.65 -5.93 -7.64
CA SER A 536 -12.72 -6.76 -8.20
C SER A 536 -12.63 -8.20 -7.71
N THR A 537 -13.59 -8.62 -6.88
CA THR A 537 -13.72 -9.98 -6.35
C THR A 537 -14.67 -10.81 -7.22
N ASP A 538 -14.34 -10.95 -8.50
CA ASP A 538 -15.07 -11.73 -9.51
C ASP A 538 -15.45 -13.12 -8.98
N ILE A 539 -14.50 -13.78 -8.29
CA ILE A 539 -14.64 -15.06 -7.61
C ILE A 539 -13.91 -15.00 -6.26
N GLY A 540 -14.48 -15.67 -5.26
CA GLY A 540 -13.93 -15.79 -3.91
C GLY A 540 -13.55 -17.21 -3.55
N GLY A 541 -13.75 -17.59 -2.29
CA GLY A 541 -13.65 -18.97 -1.84
C GLY A 541 -14.72 -19.91 -2.43
N SER A 542 -14.61 -21.19 -2.08
CA SER A 542 -15.49 -22.27 -2.58
C SER A 542 -16.23 -23.03 -1.47
N SER A 543 -15.81 -22.91 -0.21
CA SER A 543 -16.46 -23.54 0.95
C SER A 543 -16.11 -22.80 2.24
N PRO A 544 -16.75 -23.12 3.39
CA PRO A 544 -16.39 -22.55 4.70
C PRO A 544 -14.92 -22.81 5.11
N THR A 545 -14.27 -23.81 4.51
CA THR A 545 -12.88 -24.20 4.75
C THR A 545 -11.98 -24.01 3.52
N ASN A 546 -12.45 -23.26 2.51
CA ASN A 546 -11.69 -22.79 1.34
C ASN A 546 -12.07 -21.32 1.08
N GLN A 547 -11.87 -20.43 2.05
CA GLN A 547 -12.25 -19.01 1.96
C GLN A 547 -11.18 -18.13 1.29
N LEU A 548 -11.57 -16.96 0.79
CA LEU A 548 -10.65 -15.88 0.40
C LEU A 548 -10.78 -14.71 1.37
N SER A 549 -9.70 -14.33 2.04
CA SER A 549 -9.65 -13.16 2.91
C SER A 549 -8.70 -12.11 2.35
N ILE A 550 -9.17 -10.86 2.23
CA ILE A 550 -8.36 -9.70 1.87
C ILE A 550 -8.35 -8.78 3.10
N VAL A 551 -7.18 -8.66 3.73
CA VAL A 551 -7.08 -8.10 5.09
C VAL A 551 -5.98 -7.07 5.16
N GLY A 552 -6.21 -5.95 5.85
CA GLY A 552 -5.13 -5.05 6.23
C GLY A 552 -4.15 -5.76 7.18
N TYR A 553 -2.86 -5.69 6.92
CA TYR A 553 -1.83 -6.19 7.83
C TYR A 553 -1.77 -5.32 9.10
N PRO A 554 -1.40 -5.85 10.29
CA PRO A 554 -1.21 -5.03 11.49
C PRO A 554 -0.11 -3.97 11.33
N GLY A 555 -0.13 -2.96 12.20
CA GLY A 555 0.89 -1.90 12.25
C GLY A 555 0.53 -0.58 11.56
N GLY A 556 -0.61 -0.48 10.87
CA GLY A 556 -1.08 0.79 10.30
C GLY A 556 -2.35 0.66 9.45
N THR A 557 -2.72 1.76 8.79
CA THR A 557 -3.88 1.83 7.88
C THR A 557 -3.48 1.44 6.46
N VAL A 558 -4.36 0.71 5.77
CA VAL A 558 -4.29 0.41 4.33
C VAL A 558 -5.40 1.15 3.61
N ASN A 559 -5.08 1.84 2.51
CA ASN A 559 -6.05 2.59 1.73
C ASN A 559 -6.40 1.84 0.43
N VAL A 560 -7.70 1.65 0.19
CA VAL A 560 -8.25 0.97 -0.98
C VAL A 560 -9.27 1.88 -1.66
N GLY A 561 -9.22 1.95 -2.98
CA GLY A 561 -10.07 2.82 -3.77
C GLY A 561 -9.72 4.31 -3.67
N SER A 562 -10.56 5.12 -4.30
CA SER A 562 -10.50 6.58 -4.32
C SER A 562 -11.80 7.14 -4.93
N THR A 563 -12.04 8.44 -4.84
CA THR A 563 -13.13 9.10 -5.60
C THR A 563 -12.97 9.10 -7.13
N SER A 564 -11.92 8.47 -7.67
CA SER A 564 -11.68 8.34 -9.12
C SER A 564 -12.17 7.02 -9.72
N VAL A 565 -12.30 5.97 -8.88
CA VAL A 565 -12.98 4.71 -9.21
C VAL A 565 -14.43 4.77 -8.74
N ASP A 566 -15.33 4.01 -9.35
CA ASP A 566 -16.70 3.93 -8.84
C ASP A 566 -16.74 3.17 -7.52
N ASN A 567 -16.02 2.04 -7.47
CA ASN A 567 -16.11 1.09 -6.38
C ASN A 567 -14.77 0.92 -5.66
N GLY A 568 -14.78 0.83 -4.33
CA GLY A 568 -13.61 0.42 -3.57
C GLY A 568 -13.33 -1.07 -3.78
N VAL A 569 -14.30 -1.90 -3.39
CA VAL A 569 -14.37 -3.35 -3.67
C VAL A 569 -15.70 -3.64 -4.38
N LYS A 570 -15.69 -4.45 -5.45
CA LYS A 570 -16.92 -4.96 -6.10
C LYS A 570 -16.80 -6.42 -6.51
N GLY A 571 -17.86 -7.21 -6.43
CA GLY A 571 -17.92 -8.51 -7.13
C GLY A 571 -18.91 -9.54 -6.59
N TRP A 572 -18.92 -10.71 -7.22
CA TRP A 572 -19.87 -11.82 -6.99
C TRP A 572 -19.27 -12.99 -6.17
N GLY A 573 -17.99 -12.90 -5.80
CA GLY A 573 -17.25 -13.98 -5.17
C GLY A 573 -17.78 -14.38 -3.78
N LYS A 574 -18.06 -15.66 -3.60
CA LYS A 574 -18.60 -16.24 -2.35
C LYS A 574 -17.49 -16.58 -1.34
N TYR A 575 -17.84 -16.78 -0.07
CA TYR A 575 -16.88 -17.13 0.99
C TYR A 575 -15.70 -16.15 1.07
N ILE A 576 -16.03 -14.86 1.17
CA ILE A 576 -15.07 -13.75 1.20
C ILE A 576 -15.07 -13.07 2.57
N THR A 577 -13.88 -12.79 3.09
CA THR A 577 -13.67 -11.81 4.18
C THR A 577 -12.96 -10.57 3.64
N ILE A 578 -13.53 -9.38 3.82
CA ILE A 578 -12.87 -8.08 3.60
C ILE A 578 -12.73 -7.39 4.96
N ALA A 579 -11.50 -7.16 5.44
CA ALA A 579 -11.32 -6.67 6.80
C ALA A 579 -10.14 -5.71 7.04
N ASN A 580 -10.33 -4.77 7.97
CA ASN A 580 -9.33 -3.80 8.43
C ASN A 580 -8.77 -2.85 7.36
N LEU A 581 -9.59 -2.45 6.39
CA LEU A 581 -9.20 -1.56 5.31
C LEU A 581 -9.89 -0.19 5.46
N SER A 582 -9.23 0.87 4.98
CA SER A 582 -9.84 2.18 4.75
C SER A 582 -10.23 2.26 3.27
N ILE A 583 -11.51 2.03 2.99
CA ILE A 583 -12.04 1.83 1.64
C ILE A 583 -12.84 3.06 1.20
N GLN A 584 -12.55 3.55 0.00
CA GLN A 584 -13.24 4.67 -0.61
C GLN A 584 -13.71 4.34 -2.03
N GLY A 585 -14.99 4.54 -2.30
CA GLY A 585 -15.52 4.60 -3.67
C GLY A 585 -15.98 6.01 -4.02
N ARG A 586 -16.23 6.26 -5.31
CA ARG A 586 -17.09 7.38 -5.72
C ARG A 586 -18.56 7.04 -5.49
N ASN A 587 -18.98 5.85 -5.88
CA ASN A 587 -20.34 5.34 -5.75
C ASN A 587 -20.48 4.47 -4.50
N SER A 588 -19.62 3.44 -4.38
CA SER A 588 -19.73 2.38 -3.36
C SER A 588 -18.36 2.03 -2.77
N ALA A 589 -18.20 2.00 -1.46
CA ALA A 589 -16.97 1.49 -0.83
C ALA A 589 -16.95 -0.05 -0.93
N ILE A 590 -18.09 -0.68 -0.67
CA ILE A 590 -18.34 -2.12 -0.89
C ILE A 590 -19.55 -2.26 -1.81
N ASP A 591 -19.42 -3.08 -2.85
CA ASP A 591 -20.49 -3.47 -3.77
C ASP A 591 -20.42 -4.99 -4.00
N ALA A 592 -20.94 -5.75 -3.03
CA ALA A 592 -20.79 -7.21 -2.99
C ALA A 592 -22.12 -7.90 -3.32
N GLU A 593 -22.28 -8.26 -4.60
CA GLU A 593 -23.38 -9.07 -5.13
C GLU A 593 -23.11 -10.58 -4.88
N ALA A 594 -22.77 -10.91 -3.62
CA ALA A 594 -22.18 -12.18 -3.19
C ALA A 594 -22.94 -12.85 -2.03
N GLY A 595 -22.45 -14.00 -1.55
CA GLY A 595 -23.01 -14.72 -0.40
C GLY A 595 -21.95 -15.49 0.39
N ASN A 596 -22.21 -15.72 1.68
CA ASN A 596 -21.21 -16.09 2.69
C ASN A 596 -20.11 -15.01 2.76
N VAL A 597 -20.53 -13.77 3.02
CA VAL A 597 -19.68 -12.57 3.01
C VAL A 597 -19.42 -12.08 4.43
N ARG A 598 -18.18 -11.70 4.73
CA ARG A 598 -17.76 -11.11 6.01
C ARG A 598 -17.06 -9.77 5.76
N ILE A 599 -17.71 -8.66 6.10
CA ILE A 599 -17.13 -7.31 6.01
C ILE A 599 -16.88 -6.84 7.45
N ILE A 600 -15.61 -6.82 7.88
CA ILE A 600 -15.24 -6.69 9.31
C ILE A 600 -14.27 -5.53 9.57
N ASN A 601 -14.63 -4.61 10.47
CA ASN A 601 -13.76 -3.53 10.97
C ASN A 601 -13.12 -2.67 9.85
N ASN A 602 -13.89 -2.30 8.82
CA ASN A 602 -13.43 -1.40 7.77
C ASN A 602 -13.91 0.04 8.01
N SER A 603 -13.14 1.04 7.57
CA SER A 603 -13.62 2.41 7.42
C SER A 603 -14.08 2.60 5.98
N LEU A 604 -15.34 2.95 5.76
CA LEU A 604 -16.03 2.87 4.47
C LEU A 604 -16.58 4.27 4.12
N SER A 605 -16.15 4.83 2.98
CA SER A 605 -16.52 6.21 2.59
C SER A 605 -16.89 6.38 1.12
N CYS A 606 -17.89 7.23 0.87
CA CYS A 606 -18.42 7.53 -0.47
C CYS A 606 -18.84 9.00 -0.56
N PRO A 607 -17.88 9.93 -0.73
CA PRO A 607 -18.08 11.36 -0.47
C PRO A 607 -18.60 12.18 -1.66
N ALA A 608 -18.84 11.55 -2.82
CA ALA A 608 -19.33 12.21 -4.02
C ALA A 608 -20.04 11.25 -5.02
N PRO A 609 -21.03 10.44 -4.59
CA PRO A 609 -21.82 9.63 -5.51
C PRO A 609 -22.62 10.51 -6.47
N PRO A 610 -22.72 10.16 -7.77
CA PRO A 610 -23.66 10.78 -8.70
C PRO A 610 -25.12 10.73 -8.21
N SER A 611 -25.90 11.75 -8.55
CA SER A 611 -27.37 11.74 -8.39
C SER A 611 -28.04 10.74 -9.33
N GLY A 612 -29.16 10.14 -8.93
CA GLY A 612 -29.96 9.25 -9.78
C GLY A 612 -29.51 7.79 -9.83
N LEU A 613 -28.58 7.37 -8.96
CA LEU A 613 -28.10 5.99 -8.86
C LEU A 613 -29.09 5.10 -8.09
N GLY A 614 -30.28 4.90 -8.69
CA GLY A 614 -31.40 4.19 -8.09
C GLY A 614 -31.06 2.79 -7.58
N GLY A 615 -31.21 2.57 -6.26
CA GLY A 615 -30.98 1.26 -5.64
C GLY A 615 -29.52 0.96 -5.31
N THR A 616 -28.71 1.99 -5.01
CA THR A 616 -27.29 1.83 -4.65
C THR A 616 -27.00 2.42 -3.27
N ALA A 617 -25.83 2.11 -2.73
CA ALA A 617 -25.41 2.56 -1.40
C ALA A 617 -23.89 2.58 -1.27
N CYS A 618 -23.37 3.21 -0.22
CA CYS A 618 -21.93 3.14 0.06
C CYS A 618 -21.48 1.73 0.45
N VAL A 619 -22.37 0.96 1.07
CA VAL A 619 -22.28 -0.49 1.21
C VAL A 619 -23.51 -1.10 0.57
N LEU A 620 -23.34 -1.67 -0.63
CA LEU A 620 -24.34 -2.48 -1.31
C LEU A 620 -24.02 -3.96 -1.09
N GLY A 621 -25.01 -4.71 -0.60
CA GLY A 621 -24.99 -6.17 -0.58
C GLY A 621 -26.20 -6.74 -1.30
N GLU A 622 -26.01 -7.73 -2.17
CA GLU A 622 -27.09 -8.49 -2.82
C GLU A 622 -26.70 -9.97 -2.88
N THR A 623 -27.65 -10.89 -2.84
CA THR A 623 -27.35 -12.34 -2.84
C THR A 623 -28.21 -13.11 -3.84
N THR A 624 -27.59 -14.05 -4.54
CA THR A 624 -28.25 -14.88 -5.56
C THR A 624 -28.86 -16.17 -5.02
N ASN A 625 -28.45 -16.62 -3.82
CA ASN A 625 -28.89 -17.85 -3.18
C ASN A 625 -29.36 -17.53 -1.73
N PRO A 626 -30.66 -17.65 -1.40
CA PRO A 626 -31.22 -17.22 -0.12
C PRO A 626 -30.74 -17.99 1.11
N ALA A 627 -29.90 -19.02 0.96
CA ALA A 627 -29.32 -19.82 2.04
C ALA A 627 -27.84 -19.47 2.34
N GLU A 628 -27.32 -18.35 1.82
CA GLU A 628 -25.94 -17.90 2.02
C GLU A 628 -25.89 -16.70 2.96
N THR A 629 -24.89 -16.68 3.86
CA THR A 629 -24.89 -15.78 5.03
C THR A 629 -24.23 -14.43 4.77
N TRP A 630 -24.52 -13.46 5.63
CA TRP A 630 -23.86 -12.17 5.68
C TRP A 630 -23.44 -11.79 7.09
N VAL A 631 -22.23 -11.24 7.22
CA VAL A 631 -21.70 -10.69 8.47
C VAL A 631 -21.12 -9.31 8.19
N PHE A 632 -21.68 -8.29 8.82
CA PHE A 632 -21.23 -6.90 8.72
C PHE A 632 -20.94 -6.40 10.15
N HIS A 633 -19.69 -6.54 10.59
CA HIS A 633 -19.30 -6.27 11.98
C HIS A 633 -18.28 -5.15 12.14
N GLY A 634 -18.54 -4.22 13.06
CA GLY A 634 -17.54 -3.24 13.51
C GLY A 634 -17.13 -2.18 12.48
N ASN A 635 -17.87 -2.03 11.38
CA ASN A 635 -17.49 -1.11 10.31
C ASN A 635 -17.88 0.33 10.63
N ASN A 636 -17.04 1.28 10.23
CA ASN A 636 -17.32 2.71 10.30
C ASN A 636 -17.75 3.21 8.91
N VAL A 637 -19.04 3.52 8.73
CA VAL A 637 -19.60 4.03 7.47
C VAL A 637 -19.77 5.55 7.59
N HIS A 638 -18.88 6.29 6.95
CA HIS A 638 -18.69 7.73 7.16
C HIS A 638 -18.47 8.50 5.86
N ASP A 639 -18.64 9.82 5.87
CA ASP A 639 -18.42 10.68 4.71
C ASP A 639 -19.24 10.21 3.49
N THR A 640 -20.47 9.76 3.73
CA THR A 640 -21.35 9.12 2.73
C THR A 640 -22.41 10.07 2.17
N GLY A 641 -22.62 10.01 0.85
CA GLY A 641 -23.43 10.96 0.11
C GLY A 641 -22.59 12.10 -0.48
N GLY A 642 -23.22 13.02 -1.20
CA GLY A 642 -22.57 14.20 -1.77
C GLY A 642 -23.41 14.85 -2.86
N ASN A 643 -24.09 14.03 -3.67
CA ASN A 643 -25.40 14.40 -4.19
C ASN A 643 -26.47 13.78 -3.29
N VAL A 644 -27.54 14.53 -3.08
CA VAL A 644 -28.69 14.15 -2.29
C VAL A 644 -29.72 13.44 -3.18
N ASP A 645 -30.17 12.26 -2.77
CA ASP A 645 -31.13 11.42 -3.50
C ASP A 645 -31.86 10.46 -2.53
N LYS A 646 -33.17 10.28 -2.70
CA LYS A 646 -33.98 9.32 -1.91
C LYS A 646 -33.59 7.84 -2.12
N THR A 647 -32.87 7.53 -3.19
CA THR A 647 -32.55 6.17 -3.65
C THR A 647 -31.11 5.73 -3.37
N TYR A 648 -30.31 6.58 -2.71
CA TYR A 648 -28.96 6.27 -2.25
C TYR A 648 -28.93 6.13 -0.72
N HIS A 649 -28.25 5.10 -0.21
CA HIS A 649 -28.23 4.76 1.23
C HIS A 649 -26.79 4.66 1.76
N ALA A 650 -26.59 4.69 3.08
CA ALA A 650 -25.27 4.40 3.65
C ALA A 650 -24.98 2.89 3.57
N VAL A 651 -25.93 2.06 4.02
CA VAL A 651 -25.92 0.60 3.87
C VAL A 651 -27.26 0.12 3.29
N TYR A 652 -27.22 -0.71 2.26
CA TYR A 652 -28.40 -1.31 1.61
C TYR A 652 -28.16 -2.80 1.33
N PHE A 653 -29.01 -3.63 1.92
CA PHE A 653 -29.06 -5.07 1.69
C PHE A 653 -30.27 -5.40 0.80
N SER A 654 -29.96 -5.67 -0.46
CA SER A 654 -30.88 -6.00 -1.54
C SER A 654 -31.39 -7.45 -1.41
N SER A 655 -32.02 -7.94 -2.48
CA SER A 655 -32.63 -9.26 -2.60
C SER A 655 -31.82 -10.43 -2.01
N ASN A 656 -32.54 -11.32 -1.31
CA ASN A 656 -32.08 -12.57 -0.73
C ASN A 656 -30.89 -12.49 0.26
N VAL A 657 -30.49 -11.29 0.71
CA VAL A 657 -29.61 -11.15 1.87
C VAL A 657 -30.41 -11.57 3.11
N ASN A 658 -30.27 -12.85 3.47
CA ASN A 658 -30.81 -13.54 4.63
C ASN A 658 -29.66 -13.97 5.55
N HIS A 659 -29.98 -14.55 6.70
CA HIS A 659 -28.97 -15.10 7.63
C HIS A 659 -27.88 -14.06 7.90
N ALA A 660 -28.34 -12.85 8.23
CA ALA A 660 -27.58 -11.61 8.16
C ALA A 660 -27.37 -11.03 9.56
N ASP A 661 -26.10 -10.96 9.94
CA ASP A 661 -25.62 -10.54 11.25
C ASP A 661 -24.93 -9.17 11.10
N ILE A 662 -25.63 -8.11 11.52
CA ILE A 662 -25.28 -6.70 11.27
C ILE A 662 -25.10 -5.98 12.60
N GLY A 663 -23.87 -5.94 13.12
CA GLY A 663 -23.65 -5.39 14.46
C GLY A 663 -22.32 -4.72 14.80
N TRP A 664 -22.36 -3.94 15.88
CA TRP A 664 -21.27 -3.05 16.34
C TRP A 664 -20.78 -2.02 15.31
N ASN A 665 -21.56 -1.74 14.26
CA ASN A 665 -21.19 -0.77 13.23
C ASN A 665 -21.55 0.65 13.67
N ASN A 666 -20.87 1.63 13.07
CA ASN A 666 -21.08 3.05 13.29
C ASN A 666 -21.37 3.73 11.95
N VAL A 667 -22.55 4.34 11.81
CA VAL A 667 -23.10 4.78 10.52
C VAL A 667 -23.53 6.25 10.57
N GLY A 668 -23.15 7.03 9.55
CA GLY A 668 -23.61 8.40 9.37
C GLY A 668 -22.73 9.50 9.97
N GLN A 669 -21.50 9.15 10.33
CA GLN A 669 -20.47 10.16 10.60
C GLN A 669 -20.22 11.01 9.33
N ASN A 670 -20.01 12.32 9.50
CA ASN A 670 -19.75 13.26 8.41
C ASN A 670 -20.78 13.16 7.27
N PHE A 671 -22.06 13.09 7.62
CA PHE A 671 -23.20 12.96 6.69
C PHE A 671 -23.16 13.97 5.54
N LYS A 672 -23.29 13.46 4.30
CA LYS A 672 -23.36 14.26 3.06
C LYS A 672 -24.63 14.01 2.25
N GLY A 673 -25.65 13.42 2.86
CA GLY A 673 -27.01 13.44 2.31
C GLY A 673 -27.52 12.17 1.64
N TYR A 674 -27.12 10.98 2.11
CA TYR A 674 -27.86 9.75 1.79
C TYR A 674 -29.28 9.76 2.42
N CYS A 675 -30.17 8.90 1.95
CA CYS A 675 -31.51 8.74 2.49
C CYS A 675 -31.51 7.92 3.80
N ARG A 676 -31.20 6.61 3.75
CA ARG A 676 -31.31 5.69 4.90
C ARG A 676 -29.96 5.25 5.46
N GLY A 677 -29.89 5.05 6.78
CA GLY A 677 -28.71 4.54 7.49
C GLY A 677 -28.44 3.08 7.13
N ILE A 678 -29.28 2.17 7.60
CA ILE A 678 -29.30 0.75 7.20
C ILE A 678 -30.66 0.45 6.57
N MET A 679 -30.68 -0.21 5.41
CA MET A 679 -31.91 -0.57 4.70
C MET A 679 -31.88 -2.05 4.27
N PHE A 680 -32.99 -2.76 4.51
CA PHE A 680 -33.28 -4.09 3.96
C PHE A 680 -34.48 -3.99 3.00
N HIS A 681 -34.26 -4.27 1.72
CA HIS A 681 -35.28 -4.14 0.67
C HIS A 681 -34.97 -5.04 -0.54
N ALA A 682 -35.88 -5.94 -0.87
CA ALA A 682 -35.77 -6.89 -1.97
C ALA A 682 -36.23 -6.23 -3.28
N THR A 683 -35.27 -5.65 -4.01
CA THR A 683 -35.52 -5.02 -5.32
C THR A 683 -36.21 -5.97 -6.32
N VAL A 684 -35.84 -7.26 -6.28
CA VAL A 684 -36.41 -8.37 -7.07
C VAL A 684 -36.20 -9.71 -6.35
N GLY A 685 -37.23 -10.28 -5.73
CA GLY A 685 -37.08 -11.58 -5.05
C GLY A 685 -38.17 -11.90 -4.06
N ALA A 686 -37.81 -12.68 -3.02
CA ALA A 686 -38.65 -12.94 -1.87
C ALA A 686 -38.19 -12.10 -0.66
N ASN A 687 -39.13 -11.77 0.22
CA ASN A 687 -38.86 -11.09 1.49
C ASN A 687 -37.79 -11.82 2.33
N GLN A 688 -36.95 -11.02 2.97
CA GLN A 688 -35.77 -11.37 3.73
C GLN A 688 -36.10 -11.83 5.16
N TYR A 689 -35.31 -12.75 5.69
CA TYR A 689 -35.55 -13.37 7.00
C TYR A 689 -34.23 -13.85 7.63
N ASP A 690 -34.29 -14.18 8.92
CA ASP A 690 -33.12 -14.55 9.73
C ASP A 690 -32.10 -13.39 9.80
N LEU A 691 -32.58 -12.25 10.30
CA LEU A 691 -31.88 -10.97 10.33
C LEU A 691 -31.69 -10.50 11.78
N HIS A 692 -30.45 -10.19 12.15
CA HIS A 692 -30.08 -9.64 13.45
C HIS A 692 -29.36 -8.31 13.24
N ILE A 693 -30.02 -7.20 13.55
CA ILE A 693 -29.45 -5.85 13.43
C ILE A 693 -29.22 -5.31 14.84
N HIS A 694 -27.98 -5.30 15.33
CA HIS A 694 -27.74 -5.04 16.76
C HIS A 694 -26.49 -4.26 17.14
N ASP A 695 -26.50 -3.65 18.32
CA ASP A 695 -25.36 -2.90 18.88
C ASP A 695 -24.78 -1.80 17.95
N ASN A 696 -25.54 -1.35 16.94
CA ASN A 696 -25.08 -0.34 15.99
C ASN A 696 -25.32 1.08 16.54
N VAL A 697 -24.43 2.01 16.19
CA VAL A 697 -24.64 3.45 16.38
C VAL A 697 -24.95 4.07 15.02
N ILE A 698 -26.15 4.63 14.85
CA ILE A 698 -26.64 5.19 13.59
C ILE A 698 -27.03 6.64 13.84
N THR A 699 -26.51 7.54 13.02
CA THR A 699 -26.72 8.98 13.18
C THR A 699 -27.02 9.67 11.85
N ASN A 700 -27.65 10.85 11.91
CA ASN A 700 -27.73 11.80 10.79
C ASN A 700 -28.22 11.18 9.46
N SER A 701 -29.50 10.78 9.38
CA SER A 701 -30.11 10.30 8.13
C SER A 701 -31.29 11.19 7.70
N TYR A 702 -31.45 11.46 6.40
CA TYR A 702 -32.62 12.22 5.92
C TYR A 702 -33.91 11.43 5.99
N CYS A 703 -33.82 10.11 5.82
CA CYS A 703 -34.90 9.14 5.93
C CYS A 703 -34.61 8.21 7.12
N ASP A 704 -35.14 6.98 7.08
CA ASP A 704 -35.00 6.00 8.16
C ASP A 704 -33.57 5.77 8.67
N GLY A 705 -33.44 5.64 10.00
CA GLY A 705 -32.20 5.17 10.62
C GLY A 705 -31.96 3.69 10.31
N ILE A 706 -32.94 2.85 10.65
CA ILE A 706 -33.05 1.45 10.21
C ILE A 706 -34.38 1.29 9.46
N GLY A 707 -34.34 0.90 8.19
CA GLY A 707 -35.51 0.57 7.38
C GLY A 707 -35.58 -0.92 7.06
N LEU A 708 -36.69 -1.57 7.40
CA LEU A 708 -37.00 -2.97 7.08
C LEU A 708 -38.22 -3.01 6.16
N ALA A 709 -38.02 -2.87 4.85
CA ALA A 709 -39.14 -2.85 3.89
C ALA A 709 -39.58 -4.26 3.49
N SER A 710 -38.63 -5.12 3.14
CA SER A 710 -38.92 -6.41 2.51
C SER A 710 -38.65 -7.57 3.44
N VAL A 711 -39.19 -7.56 4.66
CA VAL A 711 -38.95 -8.62 5.65
C VAL A 711 -40.11 -9.61 5.76
N ASP A 712 -39.84 -10.84 6.21
CA ASP A 712 -40.87 -11.85 6.49
C ASP A 712 -40.51 -12.67 7.74
N PRO A 713 -40.87 -12.20 8.94
CA PRO A 713 -40.60 -12.88 10.21
C PRO A 713 -41.32 -14.23 10.37
N SER A 714 -42.12 -14.67 9.40
CA SER A 714 -42.71 -16.02 9.40
C SER A 714 -41.73 -17.12 8.96
N LYS A 715 -40.64 -16.77 8.26
CA LYS A 715 -39.63 -17.72 7.74
C LYS A 715 -38.39 -17.88 8.64
N GLY A 716 -38.10 -16.90 9.48
CA GLY A 716 -36.94 -16.86 10.37
C GLY A 716 -37.00 -15.63 11.27
N THR A 717 -36.12 -15.53 12.25
CA THR A 717 -36.13 -14.40 13.20
C THR A 717 -35.85 -13.09 12.44
N VAL A 718 -36.53 -12.00 12.80
CA VAL A 718 -36.15 -10.66 12.36
C VAL A 718 -36.15 -9.79 13.60
N GLU A 719 -34.97 -9.31 14.00
CA GLU A 719 -34.82 -8.56 15.22
C GLU A 719 -33.83 -7.40 15.14
N VAL A 720 -34.16 -6.34 15.88
CA VAL A 720 -33.44 -5.08 15.93
C VAL A 720 -33.21 -4.75 17.40
N TYR A 721 -31.98 -4.82 17.90
CA TYR A 721 -31.73 -4.68 19.34
C TYR A 721 -30.43 -4.00 19.77
N ASN A 722 -30.42 -3.42 20.98
CA ASN A 722 -29.28 -2.65 21.50
C ASN A 722 -28.82 -1.47 20.61
N ASN A 723 -29.51 -1.10 19.52
CA ASN A 723 -29.03 -0.05 18.63
C ASN A 723 -29.27 1.33 19.22
N VAL A 724 -28.36 2.26 18.93
CA VAL A 724 -28.51 3.71 19.16
C VAL A 724 -28.85 4.37 17.82
N VAL A 725 -30.01 5.02 17.72
CA VAL A 725 -30.42 5.77 16.52
C VAL A 725 -30.71 7.21 16.92
N ALA A 726 -29.91 8.17 16.45
CA ALA A 726 -30.02 9.57 16.87
C ALA A 726 -29.98 10.56 15.69
N HIS A 727 -30.89 11.54 15.67
CA HIS A 727 -30.99 12.53 14.59
C HIS A 727 -31.24 11.87 13.21
N ALA A 728 -32.18 10.93 13.16
CA ALA A 728 -32.67 10.29 11.95
C ALA A 728 -33.95 10.97 11.44
N ALA A 729 -34.37 10.71 10.20
CA ALA A 729 -35.56 11.31 9.60
C ALA A 729 -35.58 12.87 9.74
N LEU A 730 -34.50 13.50 9.27
CA LEU A 730 -34.19 14.91 9.48
C LEU A 730 -35.11 15.88 8.72
N ALA A 731 -35.55 16.93 9.41
CA ALA A 731 -36.54 17.92 8.96
C ALA A 731 -36.23 18.68 7.66
N SER A 732 -34.97 18.69 7.20
CA SER A 732 -34.57 19.35 5.96
C SER A 732 -34.52 18.41 4.74
N ASN A 733 -35.17 17.25 4.81
CA ASN A 733 -35.33 16.32 3.68
C ASN A 733 -35.95 17.04 2.46
N PRO A 734 -35.19 17.24 1.35
CA PRO A 734 -35.67 18.00 0.21
C PRO A 734 -36.46 17.15 -0.79
N TYR A 735 -36.69 15.87 -0.52
CA TYR A 735 -37.39 14.94 -1.44
C TYR A 735 -38.90 14.82 -1.19
N GLY A 736 -39.40 15.26 -0.03
CA GLY A 736 -40.81 15.09 0.34
C GLY A 736 -41.27 13.64 0.23
N VAL A 737 -40.44 12.70 0.67
CA VAL A 737 -40.78 11.27 0.66
C VAL A 737 -41.75 10.92 1.78
N ALA A 738 -42.39 9.77 1.62
CA ALA A 738 -43.28 9.17 2.61
C ALA A 738 -42.49 8.20 3.50
N ASN A 739 -42.89 8.13 4.77
CA ASN A 739 -42.40 7.25 5.84
C ASN A 739 -40.92 7.43 6.21
N GLU A 740 -40.70 8.09 7.34
CA GLU A 740 -39.37 8.48 7.85
C GLU A 740 -39.32 8.29 9.38
N ALA A 741 -38.80 7.16 9.86
CA ALA A 741 -38.73 6.86 11.30
C ALA A 741 -37.32 6.47 11.79
N GLY A 742 -37.07 6.53 13.09
CA GLY A 742 -35.83 6.00 13.68
C GLY A 742 -35.61 4.52 13.31
N ILE A 743 -36.63 3.70 13.56
CA ILE A 743 -36.70 2.30 13.12
C ILE A 743 -38.07 2.06 12.45
N ALA A 744 -38.07 1.81 11.13
CA ALA A 744 -39.27 1.62 10.31
C ALA A 744 -39.40 0.17 9.83
N ILE A 745 -40.59 -0.41 9.92
CA ILE A 745 -41.01 -1.53 9.08
C ILE A 745 -41.84 -0.95 7.95
N ASN A 746 -41.32 -1.01 6.73
CA ASN A 746 -41.97 -0.41 5.56
C ASN A 746 -42.79 -1.45 4.79
N SER A 747 -43.71 -0.99 3.93
CA SER A 747 -44.56 -1.86 3.12
C SER A 747 -43.88 -2.26 1.81
N ASP A 748 -43.82 -3.56 1.50
CA ASP A 748 -43.32 -4.08 0.22
C ASP A 748 -44.49 -4.51 -0.70
N PRO A 749 -44.53 -4.14 -2.00
CA PRO A 749 -45.45 -4.73 -2.98
C PRO A 749 -45.37 -6.28 -3.09
N ALA A 750 -44.32 -6.94 -2.60
CA ALA A 750 -44.22 -8.40 -2.47
C ALA A 750 -45.04 -8.99 -1.30
N GLY A 751 -45.44 -8.17 -0.31
CA GLY A 751 -46.64 -8.41 0.49
C GLY A 751 -46.62 -9.44 1.62
N SER A 752 -45.52 -9.63 2.37
CA SER A 752 -45.63 -10.34 3.66
C SER A 752 -46.33 -9.47 4.71
N THR A 753 -47.53 -9.92 5.10
CA THR A 753 -48.36 -9.38 6.20
C THR A 753 -48.21 -10.18 7.50
N SER A 754 -47.34 -11.21 7.51
CA SER A 754 -47.30 -12.24 8.55
C SER A 754 -46.03 -12.22 9.40
N GLY A 755 -46.21 -12.43 10.71
CA GLY A 755 -45.13 -12.42 11.69
C GLY A 755 -44.91 -11.03 12.31
N THR A 756 -43.93 -10.95 13.21
CA THR A 756 -43.68 -9.75 14.02
C THR A 756 -42.18 -9.57 14.28
N VAL A 757 -41.62 -8.45 13.84
CA VAL A 757 -40.22 -8.07 14.10
C VAL A 757 -40.06 -7.76 15.59
N GLN A 758 -39.01 -8.30 16.20
CA GLN A 758 -38.68 -8.07 17.61
C GLN A 758 -37.76 -6.85 17.73
N VAL A 759 -38.28 -5.74 18.22
CA VAL A 759 -37.54 -4.48 18.38
C VAL A 759 -37.35 -4.22 19.88
N TYR A 760 -36.14 -4.46 20.40
CA TYR A 760 -35.92 -4.43 21.85
C TYR A 760 -34.59 -3.84 22.31
N ASN A 761 -34.56 -3.25 23.51
CA ASN A 761 -33.36 -2.59 24.04
C ASN A 761 -32.75 -1.50 23.11
N ASN A 762 -33.47 -0.91 22.16
CA ASN A 762 -32.92 0.18 21.33
C ASN A 762 -33.08 1.54 22.04
N THR A 763 -32.21 2.49 21.72
CA THR A 763 -32.32 3.89 22.15
C THR A 763 -32.47 4.79 20.93
N VAL A 764 -33.68 5.32 20.73
CA VAL A 764 -34.02 6.22 19.61
C VAL A 764 -34.19 7.64 20.15
N VAL A 765 -33.53 8.63 19.52
CA VAL A 765 -33.46 10.02 20.01
C VAL A 765 -33.60 11.03 18.87
N ASP A 766 -34.53 11.97 19.01
CA ASP A 766 -34.80 13.05 18.03
C ASP A 766 -34.90 12.51 16.59
N ALA A 767 -35.95 11.73 16.33
CA ALA A 767 -36.13 11.00 15.08
C ALA A 767 -37.55 11.17 14.53
N GLY A 768 -37.66 11.72 13.32
CA GLY A 768 -38.96 12.03 12.70
C GLY A 768 -39.33 13.50 12.84
N ALA A 769 -38.44 14.37 12.37
CA ALA A 769 -38.58 15.83 12.48
C ALA A 769 -39.24 16.49 11.26
N TYR A 770 -39.58 15.73 10.22
CA TYR A 770 -40.26 16.21 9.02
C TYR A 770 -41.76 16.42 9.24
N LYS A 771 -42.36 17.37 8.51
CA LYS A 771 -43.67 17.96 8.87
C LYS A 771 -44.68 18.05 7.72
N ILE A 772 -44.52 17.22 6.68
CA ILE A 772 -45.47 17.12 5.56
C ILE A 772 -45.82 15.64 5.39
N GLY A 773 -47.09 15.27 5.53
CA GLY A 773 -47.58 13.90 5.27
C GLY A 773 -47.94 13.03 6.48
N ASN A 774 -47.66 13.47 7.72
CA ASN A 774 -47.98 12.78 8.99
C ASN A 774 -47.23 11.43 9.22
N GLN A 775 -46.07 11.22 8.58
CA GLN A 775 -45.41 9.91 8.49
C GLN A 775 -44.00 9.90 9.13
N ASN A 776 -43.90 10.23 10.41
CA ASN A 776 -42.64 10.46 11.14
C ASN A 776 -42.69 9.93 12.58
N GLY A 777 -41.58 9.46 13.17
CA GLY A 777 -41.48 9.15 14.62
C GLY A 777 -40.27 8.28 15.02
N CYS A 778 -40.18 7.85 16.29
CA CYS A 778 -39.13 6.90 16.71
C CYS A 778 -39.29 5.53 16.02
N PHE A 779 -40.53 5.06 15.93
CA PHE A 779 -40.89 3.75 15.37
C PHE A 779 -42.05 3.90 14.38
N GLY A 780 -42.02 3.14 13.28
CA GLY A 780 -43.10 3.13 12.28
C GLY A 780 -43.38 1.75 11.71
N VAL A 781 -44.64 1.50 11.35
CA VAL A 781 -45.08 0.30 10.62
C VAL A 781 -46.03 0.70 9.51
N VAL A 782 -45.48 0.88 8.31
CA VAL A 782 -46.19 1.36 7.13
C VAL A 782 -47.12 0.30 6.58
N PHE A 783 -48.36 0.70 6.29
CA PHE A 783 -49.41 0.00 5.53
C PHE A 783 -49.16 -1.49 5.20
N ALA A 784 -49.73 -2.39 6.01
CA ALA A 784 -49.78 -3.83 5.72
C ALA A 784 -48.41 -4.56 5.61
N GLY A 785 -47.35 -4.02 6.20
CA GLY A 785 -46.14 -4.81 6.51
C GLY A 785 -46.32 -5.77 7.70
N ALA A 786 -45.24 -6.46 8.06
CA ALA A 786 -45.16 -7.28 9.28
C ALA A 786 -45.31 -6.44 10.56
N GLY A 787 -45.77 -7.05 11.65
CA GLY A 787 -45.98 -6.35 12.93
C GLY A 787 -44.69 -5.97 13.64
N MET A 788 -44.80 -5.09 14.65
CA MET A 788 -43.68 -4.68 15.50
C MET A 788 -43.95 -5.00 16.98
N GLN A 789 -43.00 -5.68 17.64
CA GLN A 789 -43.00 -5.95 19.09
C GLN A 789 -41.95 -5.07 19.78
N LEU A 790 -42.39 -4.07 20.53
CA LEU A 790 -41.54 -3.14 21.28
C LEU A 790 -41.35 -3.57 22.74
N THR A 791 -40.14 -3.97 23.13
CA THR A 791 -39.80 -4.32 24.53
C THR A 791 -38.52 -3.61 24.98
N ASN A 792 -38.49 -3.00 26.16
CA ASN A 792 -37.27 -2.38 26.72
C ASN A 792 -36.64 -1.25 25.89
N ASN A 793 -37.35 -0.59 24.97
CA ASN A 793 -36.76 0.50 24.19
C ASN A 793 -36.83 1.85 24.93
N ILE A 794 -35.95 2.78 24.56
CA ILE A 794 -36.06 4.21 24.85
C ILE A 794 -36.47 4.93 23.55
N CYS A 795 -37.49 5.79 23.62
CA CYS A 795 -37.82 6.77 22.60
C CYS A 795 -37.87 8.17 23.22
N SER A 796 -36.90 9.01 22.86
CA SER A 796 -36.70 10.34 23.41
C SER A 796 -36.87 11.41 22.34
N GLN A 797 -38.05 12.03 22.31
CA GLN A 797 -38.42 13.11 21.40
C GLN A 797 -38.42 14.45 22.16
N PRO A 798 -37.29 15.17 22.25
CA PRO A 798 -37.20 16.40 23.04
C PRO A 798 -38.09 17.54 22.52
N SER A 799 -38.60 17.42 21.29
CA SER A 799 -39.59 18.32 20.71
C SER A 799 -40.99 17.72 20.78
N THR A 800 -41.93 18.44 21.42
CA THR A 800 -43.36 18.07 21.48
C THR A 800 -44.07 18.11 20.11
N ALA A 801 -43.35 18.40 19.03
CA ALA A 801 -43.86 18.43 17.66
C ALA A 801 -43.63 17.12 16.87
N GLN A 802 -42.83 16.20 17.40
CA GLN A 802 -42.56 14.88 16.81
C GLN A 802 -43.29 13.80 17.63
N PRO A 803 -44.03 12.85 17.02
CA PRO A 803 -44.70 11.80 17.77
C PRO A 803 -43.74 10.65 18.13
N TYR A 804 -44.14 9.83 19.10
CA TYR A 804 -43.42 8.60 19.46
C TYR A 804 -43.50 7.53 18.36
N ILE A 805 -44.68 7.39 17.75
CA ILE A 805 -45.00 6.39 16.74
C ILE A 805 -45.50 7.11 15.49
N GLU A 806 -45.07 6.65 14.32
CA GLU A 806 -45.52 7.15 13.03
C GLU A 806 -47.05 7.09 12.90
N SER A 807 -47.68 8.21 12.54
CA SER A 807 -49.13 8.30 12.40
C SER A 807 -49.61 7.47 11.20
N GLY A 808 -50.63 6.66 11.42
CA GLY A 808 -51.09 5.66 10.44
C GLY A 808 -50.46 4.27 10.62
N SER A 809 -49.48 4.11 11.53
CA SER A 809 -48.91 2.81 11.86
C SER A 809 -49.96 1.79 12.29
N GLN A 810 -49.81 0.55 11.83
CA GLN A 810 -50.65 -0.58 12.19
C GLN A 810 -49.80 -1.69 12.83
N ASN A 811 -50.42 -2.63 13.54
CA ASN A 811 -49.74 -3.82 14.10
C ASN A 811 -48.52 -3.54 15.02
N VAL A 812 -48.45 -2.37 15.66
CA VAL A 812 -47.48 -2.04 16.71
C VAL A 812 -48.03 -2.51 18.07
N SER A 813 -47.21 -3.21 18.85
CA SER A 813 -47.54 -3.65 20.21
C SER A 813 -46.31 -3.71 21.11
N GLY A 814 -46.46 -3.70 22.44
CA GLY A 814 -45.29 -3.70 23.32
C GLY A 814 -45.56 -3.66 24.82
N SER A 815 -44.48 -3.63 25.59
CA SER A 815 -44.45 -3.49 27.05
C SER A 815 -43.09 -2.98 27.51
N ASN A 816 -43.05 -2.20 28.59
CA ASN A 816 -41.81 -1.76 29.24
C ASN A 816 -40.91 -0.95 28.29
N ASN A 817 -41.45 0.06 27.62
CA ASN A 817 -40.63 1.04 26.91
C ASN A 817 -40.68 2.40 27.63
N LEU A 818 -39.59 3.15 27.57
CA LEU A 818 -39.52 4.52 28.06
C LEU A 818 -39.84 5.49 26.93
N TRP A 819 -40.75 6.41 27.22
CA TRP A 819 -41.24 7.44 26.30
C TRP A 819 -40.97 8.82 26.91
N TYR A 820 -40.41 9.75 26.14
CA TYR A 820 -40.12 11.10 26.64
C TYR A 820 -40.32 12.22 25.62
N GLY A 821 -41.07 13.26 26.03
CA GLY A 821 -41.14 14.57 25.38
C GLY A 821 -42.25 14.76 24.33
N ALA A 822 -42.72 13.71 23.64
CA ALA A 822 -43.83 13.85 22.68
C ALA A 822 -45.23 13.95 23.32
N GLY A 823 -45.38 13.55 24.59
CA GLY A 823 -46.67 13.58 25.31
C GLY A 823 -46.92 12.31 26.14
N PRO A 824 -48.15 11.78 26.21
CA PRO A 824 -48.44 10.52 26.87
C PRO A 824 -47.90 9.33 26.08
N ALA A 825 -47.50 8.27 26.78
CA ALA A 825 -47.03 7.03 26.16
C ALA A 825 -48.12 6.36 25.29
N PRO A 826 -47.75 5.60 24.24
CA PRO A 826 -48.71 4.91 23.38
C PRO A 826 -49.56 3.88 24.15
N ALA A 827 -50.88 3.91 23.94
CA ALA A 827 -51.85 3.10 24.70
C ALA A 827 -51.77 1.58 24.49
N PHE A 828 -50.91 1.09 23.57
CA PHE A 828 -50.62 -0.33 23.44
C PHE A 828 -49.54 -0.82 24.42
N ASP A 829 -48.72 0.07 24.97
CA ASP A 829 -47.66 -0.30 25.90
C ASP A 829 -48.29 -0.69 27.24
N ARG A 830 -48.03 -1.92 27.68
CA ARG A 830 -48.64 -2.49 28.90
C ARG A 830 -47.97 -2.01 30.19
N ALA A 831 -46.78 -1.43 30.12
CA ALA A 831 -46.01 -0.96 31.29
C ALA A 831 -45.06 0.21 30.92
N PRO A 832 -45.57 1.33 30.37
CA PRO A 832 -44.71 2.41 29.88
C PRO A 832 -44.12 3.25 31.01
N VAL A 833 -42.89 3.73 30.80
CA VAL A 833 -42.24 4.73 31.66
C VAL A 833 -42.22 6.07 30.92
N ASN A 834 -43.10 7.01 31.29
CA ASN A 834 -43.25 8.29 30.58
C ASN A 834 -42.46 9.42 31.28
N SER A 835 -41.13 9.45 31.10
CA SER A 835 -40.23 10.33 31.85
C SER A 835 -38.86 10.48 31.18
N ASP A 836 -38.17 11.59 31.42
CA ASP A 836 -36.80 11.88 30.94
C ASP A 836 -35.82 10.71 31.20
N PRO A 837 -35.17 10.13 30.17
CA PRO A 837 -34.25 9.01 30.33
C PRO A 837 -32.93 9.36 31.05
N LYS A 838 -32.61 10.64 31.28
CA LYS A 838 -31.36 11.09 31.92
C LYS A 838 -30.10 10.52 31.25
N PHE A 839 -29.93 10.78 29.96
CA PHE A 839 -28.67 10.51 29.25
C PHE A 839 -27.48 11.28 29.85
N ILE A 840 -26.26 10.76 29.72
CA ILE A 840 -25.04 11.43 30.18
C ILE A 840 -24.80 12.75 29.43
N SER A 841 -25.06 12.79 28.12
CA SER A 841 -25.07 14.03 27.33
C SER A 841 -25.95 13.90 26.07
N SER A 842 -26.07 14.97 25.29
CA SER A 842 -26.73 14.95 23.97
C SER A 842 -26.00 14.13 22.89
N THR A 843 -24.79 13.63 23.19
CA THR A 843 -23.98 12.79 22.28
C THR A 843 -23.52 11.49 22.93
N ASN A 844 -23.89 11.24 24.19
CA ASN A 844 -23.64 9.99 24.90
C ASN A 844 -24.93 9.56 25.60
N PHE A 845 -25.63 8.62 24.96
CA PHE A 845 -26.94 8.12 25.36
C PHE A 845 -26.88 6.99 26.40
N ALA A 846 -25.70 6.71 26.98
CA ALA A 846 -25.61 5.96 28.22
C ALA A 846 -26.32 6.72 29.36
N LEU A 847 -26.79 5.97 30.35
CA LEU A 847 -27.77 6.47 31.32
C LEU A 847 -27.11 6.88 32.65
N GLN A 848 -27.48 8.06 33.16
CA GLN A 848 -27.07 8.52 34.49
C GLN A 848 -27.63 7.59 35.59
N PRO A 849 -26.99 7.50 36.78
CA PRO A 849 -27.39 6.54 37.83
C PRO A 849 -28.86 6.66 38.30
N GLN A 850 -29.42 7.87 38.25
CA GLN A 850 -30.81 8.19 38.62
C GLN A 850 -31.79 8.12 37.44
N SER A 851 -31.42 7.47 36.34
CA SER A 851 -32.29 7.27 35.18
C SER A 851 -33.49 6.35 35.51
N PRO A 852 -34.73 6.74 35.15
CA PRO A 852 -35.91 5.88 35.30
C PRO A 852 -35.96 4.71 34.29
N ALA A 853 -34.99 4.62 33.36
CA ALA A 853 -34.81 3.43 32.53
C ALA A 853 -34.07 2.29 33.25
N LYS A 854 -33.24 2.62 34.25
CA LYS A 854 -32.40 1.62 34.94
C LYS A 854 -33.24 0.64 35.75
N SER A 855 -32.91 -0.65 35.62
CA SER A 855 -33.57 -1.76 36.32
C SER A 855 -35.11 -1.71 36.30
N SER A 856 -35.69 -1.28 35.17
CA SER A 856 -37.15 -1.07 35.01
C SER A 856 -37.72 -1.73 33.72
N GLY A 857 -36.88 -2.45 32.99
CA GLY A 857 -37.28 -3.27 31.84
C GLY A 857 -37.80 -4.65 32.23
N SER A 858 -38.39 -5.34 31.25
CA SER A 858 -38.90 -6.71 31.36
C SER A 858 -37.87 -7.75 30.89
N THR A 859 -37.83 -8.91 31.55
CA THR A 859 -37.07 -10.08 31.10
C THR A 859 -37.73 -10.87 29.96
N THR A 860 -38.95 -10.53 29.55
CA THR A 860 -39.70 -11.26 28.50
C THR A 860 -39.01 -11.25 27.13
N LYS A 861 -38.25 -10.20 26.81
CA LYS A 861 -37.33 -10.15 25.67
C LYS A 861 -36.25 -9.09 25.96
N ALA A 862 -35.01 -9.52 26.14
CA ALA A 862 -33.86 -8.66 26.34
C ALA A 862 -32.60 -9.28 25.72
N SER A 863 -31.61 -8.46 25.38
CA SER A 863 -30.26 -8.96 25.03
C SER A 863 -29.51 -9.35 26.31
N PRO A 864 -28.68 -10.41 26.33
CA PRO A 864 -27.90 -10.79 27.51
C PRO A 864 -26.85 -9.72 27.91
N ILE A 865 -26.43 -8.90 26.95
CA ILE A 865 -25.47 -7.80 27.12
C ILE A 865 -26.04 -6.49 26.58
N ASP A 866 -25.39 -5.37 26.89
CA ASP A 866 -25.66 -4.06 26.30
C ASP A 866 -24.69 -3.75 25.13
N ILE A 867 -24.85 -2.58 24.49
CA ILE A 867 -24.05 -2.16 23.32
C ILE A 867 -22.53 -2.08 23.56
N ILE A 868 -22.08 -2.01 24.82
CA ILE A 868 -20.65 -2.02 25.20
C ILE A 868 -20.20 -3.35 25.83
N GLY A 869 -21.05 -4.39 25.80
CA GLY A 869 -20.76 -5.73 26.30
C GLY A 869 -20.99 -5.92 27.80
N VAL A 870 -21.64 -4.97 28.49
CA VAL A 870 -21.97 -5.11 29.92
C VAL A 870 -23.14 -6.08 30.09
N PRO A 871 -23.02 -7.15 30.90
CA PRO A 871 -24.14 -8.07 31.16
C PRO A 871 -25.34 -7.39 31.81
N ARG A 872 -26.55 -7.70 31.34
CA ARG A 872 -27.79 -7.12 31.90
C ARG A 872 -28.20 -7.79 33.21
N SER A 873 -28.72 -7.00 34.15
CA SER A 873 -29.20 -7.50 35.45
C SER A 873 -30.55 -8.21 35.37
N GLU A 874 -30.89 -8.98 36.41
CA GLU A 874 -32.15 -9.76 36.53
C GLU A 874 -33.42 -8.92 36.30
N THR A 875 -33.38 -7.62 36.63
CA THR A 875 -34.29 -6.63 36.03
C THR A 875 -33.46 -5.80 35.05
N PRO A 876 -33.65 -5.93 33.72
CA PRO A 876 -32.79 -5.26 32.75
C PRO A 876 -33.08 -3.76 32.69
N THR A 877 -32.11 -2.99 32.21
CA THR A 877 -32.31 -1.56 31.91
C THR A 877 -32.97 -1.41 30.54
N MET A 878 -33.83 -0.40 30.39
CA MET A 878 -34.39 -0.02 29.09
C MET A 878 -33.37 0.75 28.25
N GLY A 879 -33.33 0.51 26.96
CA GLY A 879 -32.40 1.12 26.00
C GLY A 879 -31.12 0.31 25.76
N ALA A 880 -30.26 0.88 24.91
CA ALA A 880 -29.05 0.26 24.37
C ALA A 880 -27.97 -0.04 25.42
N TYR A 881 -27.98 0.70 26.52
CA TYR A 881 -27.02 0.61 27.62
C TYR A 881 -27.63 -0.05 28.87
N GLN A 882 -26.80 -0.46 29.82
CA GLN A 882 -27.21 -1.02 31.11
C GLN A 882 -27.13 -0.02 32.28
#